data_AF-A0A8C1MYZ5-F1
#
_entry.id   AF-A0A8C1MYZ5-F1
#
_cell.length_a   1.000
_cell.length_b   1.000
_cell.length_c   1.000
_cell.angle_alpha   90.00
_cell.angle_beta   90.00
_cell.angle_gamma   90.00
#
_symmetry.space_group_name_H-M   'P 1'
#
loop_
_entity.id
_entity.type
_entity.pdbx_description
1 polymer ?
#
loop_
_entity_poly.entity_id
_entity_poly.type
_entity_poly.pdbx_seq_one_letter_code
_entity_poly.pdbx_strand_id
1 'polypeptide(L)'
;MWGCTMAIQGSMVSLALLFFGIQAVPNPTSKLVRTTRVRRQVPEGGGPSSNQTRAMIFNHVYNINVPLESLCSVDLDTVPGPGTNKGTAGSDKMPTEYTEETVDSDSQVTFTHRINIPKQACACPAAVAMEQLANRIEMLEREVSLLRAQCSSSCCGESSVMGQFDFVPQCGHGTFSMEVCGCVCEEGWIGKNCSEARCPDDCSGQGICIEGECVCDHNFGGENCSEPRCPGDCSDRGLCIDGECVCEEAYAGEDCSLGRCLNDCSDQGTCVNGTCQCRPGFLGEDCSLIFCANNCSQKGVCKDGFCACQEGYAGDDCASVSPPMNLQVQGVSENTIDLEWEGPVILTDYLITYAPTTPGGVQLEIRVPGNVTNTTIKELEPGLEYNINVYAVIDDIISAPLNTLVSTYLSNPDGLLFKSIMETSVEVQWQPLDYLFDGWEISFIPKDNDGGMTAQLPSTITLFHQTGLRPGEEYTVNLVALKDQGRSQPVTATIITLIDGPTQLIVRDVLDTVAFVEWSPPKAKVDQIILRYGLVGVDGPKTTFRLQPTLSQYSLQVLRPGSTYEVSVSGVRNGTESGAISTEFTTEIDAPKNLRVLSKTSTSLELEWDNSEADVEGYRVVYSTLAGDQYDKVIVPLNDGATTKTTLTDLLPGTEYGIGISAVLGANQSTPATMNARTGLDVPLDLTVTASTDNTITLLWGTVQGPIDHYRVTYTSSTGVTTELTVPKDVTTTTLTGLEPGTEYTITVAAQRGRQKSTAATIDAFTGFRPITQLFFSDVTSDSLTVAWSAPAPPADAFILNYNAQDSTDDSEIALDGSKTRITLTGLLPSRRYTVTLVTMHGNVTSKPVIGSVTTGMDPPRDMTMLYVTEDSVTISWIQPYAPFDYYKMSYQSPKGRMDNVVTDNDVTNYTLTSLHPATEYEIKLNAVRGSQESKVITTTVFTAMDMPMDLTALNVTPQGSLLRWNPPVSSVDNYVVTLTRNQVMADTFLVEGNKQEYQLGQLIPSTTYSVALYATKGPLTSGTVITNFVTPMDAPQNLTASEINHRSALISWQPPLADIDNYMLTYKAADGSRKELILDAEDTWIRLEGLAETTEYTVRLQAARGLETSAIVSTTFTTGANLPHLLDTFKASVCIPHLLPCISVILQAPNFQR
;
A
#
# COMPACT_ATOMS: atom_id res chain seq x y z
N MET A 1 28.45 52.57 3.06
CA MET A 1 29.67 52.18 3.81
C MET A 1 30.10 50.79 3.33
N TRP A 2 31.21 50.25 3.83
CA TRP A 2 31.87 49.02 3.32
C TRP A 2 31.01 47.75 3.50
N GLY A 3 31.22 46.62 2.80
CA GLY A 3 32.13 46.34 1.67
C GLY A 3 33.03 45.10 1.87
N CYS A 4 32.91 44.09 0.98
CA CYS A 4 33.82 42.96 0.66
C CYS A 4 33.09 42.06 -0.38
N THR A 5 33.57 41.80 -1.61
CA THR A 5 34.60 40.82 -2.08
C THR A 5 34.28 39.36 -1.70
N MET A 6 34.30 38.33 -2.57
CA MET A 6 34.68 38.14 -4.01
C MET A 6 33.90 36.88 -4.53
N ALA A 7 33.83 36.45 -5.81
CA ALA A 7 34.67 36.68 -6.99
C ALA A 7 33.89 36.51 -8.34
N ILE A 8 34.29 37.27 -9.39
CA ILE A 8 34.73 36.81 -10.74
C ILE A 8 33.77 35.89 -11.53
N GLN A 9 32.98 36.39 -12.51
CA GLN A 9 33.29 36.73 -13.94
C GLN A 9 33.36 35.50 -14.89
N GLY A 10 32.96 35.56 -16.17
CA GLY A 10 32.42 36.64 -17.03
C GLY A 10 31.64 36.06 -18.23
N SER A 11 30.73 36.75 -18.95
CA SER A 11 30.90 37.95 -19.79
C SER A 11 31.80 37.72 -21.03
N MET A 12 31.50 38.22 -22.25
CA MET A 12 30.50 39.23 -22.69
C MET A 12 30.35 39.24 -24.25
N VAL A 13 29.39 40.05 -24.78
CA VAL A 13 29.42 40.76 -26.10
C VAL A 13 29.34 39.90 -27.39
N SER A 14 28.25 39.96 -28.19
CA SER A 14 27.93 40.87 -29.34
C SER A 14 28.74 40.59 -30.64
N LEU A 15 28.41 41.06 -31.86
CA LEU A 15 27.40 42.02 -32.35
C LEU A 15 26.93 41.66 -33.79
N ALA A 16 25.76 42.17 -34.18
CA ALA A 16 24.94 41.96 -35.38
C ALA A 16 25.49 42.43 -36.78
N LEU A 17 24.68 42.16 -37.83
CA LEU A 17 24.66 42.77 -39.20
C LEU A 17 25.75 42.24 -40.19
N LEU A 18 25.63 42.22 -41.54
CA LEU A 18 24.52 42.48 -42.51
C LEU A 18 24.88 41.99 -43.97
N PHE A 19 23.93 42.18 -44.92
CA PHE A 19 24.08 42.41 -46.38
C PHE A 19 24.57 41.30 -47.37
N PHE A 20 23.63 40.82 -48.21
CA PHE A 20 23.68 40.50 -49.69
C PHE A 20 24.76 39.52 -50.25
N GLY A 21 24.56 38.81 -51.38
CA GLY A 21 23.35 38.56 -52.20
C GLY A 21 23.61 38.19 -53.69
N ILE A 22 22.71 37.37 -54.28
CA ILE A 22 22.31 37.33 -55.73
C ILE A 22 23.21 36.60 -56.77
N GLN A 23 22.54 35.90 -57.74
CA GLN A 23 23.00 35.33 -59.05
C GLN A 23 23.98 34.13 -59.05
N ALA A 24 23.98 33.16 -60.00
CA ALA A 24 23.05 32.72 -61.08
C ALA A 24 23.36 31.23 -61.49
N VAL A 25 22.41 30.35 -61.88
CA VAL A 25 22.02 29.90 -63.26
C VAL A 25 23.18 29.34 -64.14
N PRO A 26 23.08 28.21 -64.92
CA PRO A 26 21.93 27.33 -65.30
C PRO A 26 22.09 25.78 -65.17
N ASN A 27 20.95 25.09 -65.36
CA ASN A 27 20.63 23.79 -66.06
C ASN A 27 21.70 23.05 -66.95
N PRO A 28 21.47 21.78 -67.40
CA PRO A 28 20.62 20.67 -66.86
C PRO A 28 21.20 19.22 -67.07
N THR A 29 20.39 18.17 -66.77
CA THR A 29 20.47 16.73 -67.22
C THR A 29 21.62 15.82 -66.74
N SER A 30 21.51 14.46 -66.69
CA SER A 30 20.37 13.54 -66.39
C SER A 30 20.84 12.06 -66.30
N LYS A 31 20.30 11.23 -65.37
CA LYS A 31 20.33 9.73 -65.33
C LYS A 31 21.76 9.08 -65.18
N LEU A 32 22.00 7.83 -64.70
CA LEU A 32 21.21 6.80 -64.00
C LEU A 32 22.12 5.85 -63.15
N VAL A 33 21.60 5.28 -62.04
CA VAL A 33 21.82 3.91 -61.46
C VAL A 33 23.26 3.30 -61.20
N ARG A 34 23.51 2.97 -59.92
CA ARG A 34 24.38 1.88 -59.30
C ARG A 34 25.90 1.85 -59.65
N THR A 35 26.83 1.24 -58.86
CA THR A 35 26.76 0.22 -57.79
C THR A 35 27.94 0.31 -56.76
N THR A 36 27.72 -0.11 -55.49
CA THR A 36 28.66 -0.67 -54.45
C THR A 36 30.17 -0.28 -54.36
N ARG A 37 30.70 0.25 -53.23
CA ARG A 37 31.14 -0.40 -51.92
C ARG A 37 32.57 -1.03 -51.99
N VAL A 38 33.57 -0.70 -51.12
CA VAL A 38 33.93 -1.41 -49.84
C VAL A 38 35.24 -0.87 -49.14
N ARG A 39 35.22 -0.72 -47.79
CA ARG A 39 36.35 -0.65 -46.76
C ARG A 39 37.43 0.47 -46.87
N ARG A 40 38.29 0.79 -45.87
CA ARG A 40 38.87 0.15 -44.63
C ARG A 40 39.46 1.29 -43.71
N GLN A 41 39.74 1.30 -42.39
CA GLN A 41 39.45 0.67 -41.04
C GLN A 41 39.85 1.75 -39.95
N VAL A 42 39.46 1.81 -38.65
CA VAL A 42 39.46 0.91 -37.44
C VAL A 42 40.87 0.63 -36.88
N PRO A 43 41.24 1.09 -35.65
CA PRO A 43 40.89 0.48 -34.34
C PRO A 43 40.50 1.50 -33.22
N GLU A 44 40.08 1.19 -31.98
CA GLU A 44 39.48 0.05 -31.24
C GLU A 44 38.87 0.62 -29.92
N GLY A 45 37.90 0.02 -29.22
CA GLY A 45 37.13 -1.21 -29.44
C GLY A 45 36.10 -1.43 -28.30
N GLY A 46 35.31 -2.52 -28.35
CA GLY A 46 34.44 -2.97 -27.25
C GLY A 46 32.99 -2.47 -27.24
N GLY A 47 32.06 -3.24 -27.81
CA GLY A 47 30.60 -3.14 -27.62
C GLY A 47 30.01 -4.54 -27.38
N PRO A 48 28.75 -4.84 -27.76
CA PRO A 48 27.66 -3.95 -28.18
C PRO A 48 26.29 -4.26 -27.51
N SER A 49 25.29 -3.37 -27.63
CA SER A 49 23.87 -3.75 -27.43
C SER A 49 22.89 -2.83 -28.17
N SER A 50 21.98 -3.47 -28.91
CA SER A 50 20.68 -3.05 -29.48
C SER A 50 20.26 -1.57 -29.56
N ASN A 51 19.78 -1.17 -30.75
CA ASN A 51 18.95 0.04 -30.92
C ASN A 51 17.55 -0.19 -30.31
N GLN A 52 17.05 0.74 -29.49
CA GLN A 52 15.65 0.74 -29.06
C GLN A 52 14.83 1.77 -29.84
N THR A 53 13.88 1.29 -30.66
CA THR A 53 12.69 2.06 -31.02
C THR A 53 11.79 2.21 -29.80
N ARG A 54 11.31 3.42 -29.53
CA ARG A 54 10.53 3.74 -28.33
C ARG A 54 9.04 3.51 -28.58
N ALA A 55 8.52 2.36 -28.12
CA ALA A 55 7.09 2.06 -28.20
C ALA A 55 6.24 3.04 -27.39
N MET A 56 4.99 3.24 -27.81
CA MET A 56 3.98 4.00 -27.07
C MET A 56 3.04 3.02 -26.37
N ILE A 57 2.80 3.24 -25.08
CA ILE A 57 1.96 2.38 -24.24
C ILE A 57 0.69 3.14 -23.88
N PHE A 58 -0.47 2.52 -24.10
CA PHE A 58 -1.77 3.06 -23.72
C PHE A 58 -2.35 2.23 -22.58
N ASN A 59 -2.66 2.88 -21.45
CA ASN A 59 -3.22 2.24 -20.25
C ASN A 59 -4.68 2.65 -20.09
N HIS A 60 -5.59 1.68 -19.96
CA HIS A 60 -6.97 1.92 -19.51
C HIS A 60 -7.20 1.23 -18.16
N VAL A 61 -7.87 1.93 -17.24
CA VAL A 61 -8.23 1.43 -15.90
C VAL A 61 -9.73 1.57 -15.72
N TYR A 62 -10.42 0.46 -15.47
CA TYR A 62 -11.86 0.44 -15.23
C TYR A 62 -12.12 0.29 -13.72
N ASN A 63 -12.69 1.33 -13.11
CA ASN A 63 -13.26 1.28 -11.76
C ASN A 63 -14.76 1.03 -11.86
N ILE A 64 -15.21 -0.16 -11.45
CA ILE A 64 -16.63 -0.54 -11.48
C ILE A 64 -17.22 -0.35 -10.08
N ASN A 65 -18.07 0.67 -9.92
CA ASN A 65 -18.86 0.88 -8.71
C ASN A 65 -20.18 0.11 -8.80
N VAL A 66 -20.48 -0.72 -7.80
CA VAL A 66 -21.72 -1.52 -7.72
C VAL A 66 -22.71 -0.84 -6.76
N PRO A 67 -24.01 -0.71 -7.09
CA PRO A 67 -25.01 -0.11 -6.20
C PRO A 67 -25.21 -0.89 -4.89
N LEU A 68 -25.55 -0.16 -3.82
CA LEU A 68 -25.89 -0.72 -2.51
C LEU A 68 -27.41 -0.77 -2.31
N GLU A 69 -28.02 -1.95 -2.51
CA GLU A 69 -29.38 -2.21 -2.05
C GLU A 69 -29.50 -3.57 -1.32
N SER A 70 -30.56 -3.68 -0.51
CA SER A 70 -30.90 -4.77 0.43
C SER A 70 -30.00 -4.91 1.67
N LEU A 71 -30.65 -4.93 2.85
CA LEU A 71 -30.04 -5.03 4.17
C LEU A 71 -30.05 -6.47 4.69
N CYS A 72 -29.07 -6.83 5.53
CA CYS A 72 -29.18 -7.92 6.50
C CYS A 72 -28.34 -7.58 7.75
N SER A 73 -28.78 -8.01 8.93
CA SER A 73 -28.23 -7.56 10.22
C SER A 73 -28.39 -8.59 11.35
N VAL A 74 -27.35 -8.75 12.18
CA VAL A 74 -27.27 -9.51 13.46
C VAL A 74 -27.63 -11.02 13.40
N ASP A 75 -27.16 -11.89 14.30
CA ASP A 75 -26.29 -11.69 15.47
C ASP A 75 -25.29 -12.85 15.69
N LEU A 76 -24.41 -12.72 16.70
CA LEU A 76 -23.50 -13.78 17.17
C LEU A 76 -23.93 -14.32 18.54
N ASP A 77 -23.92 -15.65 18.74
CA ASP A 77 -23.24 -16.27 19.90
C ASP A 77 -23.22 -17.80 19.88
N THR A 78 -22.07 -18.41 20.18
CA THR A 78 -21.86 -19.54 21.13
C THR A 78 -20.41 -20.07 21.08
N VAL A 79 -19.91 -20.54 22.23
CA VAL A 79 -18.50 -20.88 22.54
C VAL A 79 -18.55 -22.12 23.47
N PRO A 80 -17.76 -23.22 23.27
CA PRO A 80 -16.31 -23.22 23.60
C PRO A 80 -15.36 -24.12 22.78
N GLY A 81 -14.05 -23.92 22.98
CA GLY A 81 -12.95 -24.81 22.52
C GLY A 81 -12.56 -25.87 23.58
N PRO A 82 -11.28 -26.32 23.72
CA PRO A 82 -10.03 -25.87 23.08
C PRO A 82 -9.20 -26.99 22.39
N GLY A 83 -8.07 -26.67 21.71
CA GLY A 83 -7.33 -27.68 20.90
C GLY A 83 -5.86 -27.47 20.47
N THR A 84 -5.09 -26.54 21.05
CA THR A 84 -3.59 -26.46 21.03
C THR A 84 -2.75 -26.58 19.73
N ASN A 85 -1.86 -25.57 19.55
CA ASN A 85 -0.40 -25.65 19.31
C ASN A 85 0.26 -25.33 17.93
N LYS A 86 1.23 -24.39 18.02
CA LYS A 86 2.47 -24.15 17.23
C LYS A 86 2.37 -23.64 15.78
N GLY A 87 3.17 -22.59 15.47
CA GLY A 87 3.56 -22.26 14.08
C GLY A 87 3.94 -20.79 13.82
N THR A 88 5.10 -20.33 14.32
CA THR A 88 5.64 -18.96 14.14
C THR A 88 5.67 -18.41 12.70
N ALA A 89 5.11 -17.21 12.55
CA ALA A 89 5.51 -16.06 11.70
C ALA A 89 6.38 -16.27 10.43
N GLY A 90 5.94 -15.71 9.30
CA GLY A 90 6.79 -15.54 8.11
C GLY A 90 6.19 -14.66 6.98
N SER A 91 6.64 -13.40 6.91
CA SER A 91 6.66 -12.48 5.74
C SER A 91 5.34 -12.03 5.07
N ASP A 92 5.37 -10.78 4.61
CA ASP A 92 4.33 -10.11 3.82
C ASP A 92 4.00 -10.80 2.49
N LYS A 93 2.76 -10.62 2.03
CA LYS A 93 2.39 -10.74 0.61
C LYS A 93 1.45 -9.62 0.18
N MET A 94 1.84 -8.94 -0.91
CA MET A 94 1.05 -7.95 -1.64
C MET A 94 -0.19 -8.56 -2.31
N PRO A 95 -1.13 -7.73 -2.82
CA PRO A 95 -2.25 -8.20 -3.63
C PRO A 95 -1.78 -9.01 -4.84
N THR A 96 -2.47 -10.10 -5.14
CA THR A 96 -2.31 -10.83 -6.41
C THR A 96 -2.92 -10.01 -7.55
N GLU A 97 -2.04 -9.39 -8.32
CA GLU A 97 -2.39 -8.64 -9.51
C GLU A 97 -2.56 -9.59 -10.71
N TYR A 98 -3.65 -9.44 -11.46
CA TYR A 98 -3.86 -10.16 -12.72
C TYR A 98 -3.61 -9.19 -13.88
N THR A 99 -2.51 -9.43 -14.60
CA THR A 99 -2.14 -8.76 -15.85
C THR A 99 -2.13 -9.79 -16.97
N GLU A 100 -2.87 -9.52 -18.04
CA GLU A 100 -2.83 -10.30 -19.27
C GLU A 100 -2.17 -9.47 -20.37
N GLU A 101 -1.12 -10.02 -20.99
CA GLU A 101 -0.36 -9.37 -22.06
C GLU A 101 -0.63 -10.10 -23.39
N THR A 102 -1.42 -9.48 -24.28
CA THR A 102 -1.61 -9.96 -25.64
C THR A 102 -0.53 -9.38 -26.56
N VAL A 103 0.41 -10.21 -27.00
CA VAL A 103 1.42 -9.84 -28.00
C VAL A 103 0.96 -10.30 -29.38
N ASP A 104 0.69 -9.36 -30.27
CA ASP A 104 0.55 -9.59 -31.71
C ASP A 104 1.94 -9.53 -32.38
N SER A 105 2.25 -10.44 -33.30
CA SER A 105 3.61 -10.58 -33.86
C SER A 105 3.96 -9.50 -34.89
N ASP A 106 2.95 -8.87 -35.50
CA ASP A 106 3.13 -7.98 -36.65
C ASP A 106 2.63 -6.54 -36.41
N SER A 107 2.24 -6.17 -35.18
CA SER A 107 1.89 -4.79 -34.82
C SER A 107 2.55 -4.29 -33.52
N GLN A 108 3.07 -3.05 -33.54
CA GLN A 108 3.82 -2.45 -32.42
C GLN A 108 2.93 -1.80 -31.35
N VAL A 109 1.83 -2.46 -30.95
CA VAL A 109 0.89 -1.94 -29.93
C VAL A 109 0.62 -3.01 -28.87
N THR A 110 0.96 -2.72 -27.62
CA THR A 110 0.64 -3.57 -26.47
C THR A 110 -0.52 -2.96 -25.69
N PHE A 111 -1.63 -3.68 -25.59
CA PHE A 111 -2.74 -3.33 -24.71
C PHE A 111 -2.53 -3.97 -23.34
N THR A 112 -2.78 -3.21 -22.27
CA THR A 112 -2.79 -3.75 -20.90
C THR A 112 -4.10 -3.39 -20.21
N HIS A 113 -4.76 -4.39 -19.64
CA HIS A 113 -6.03 -4.25 -18.93
C HIS A 113 -5.81 -4.43 -17.43
N ARG A 114 -6.27 -3.48 -16.62
CA ARG A 114 -6.09 -3.50 -15.16
C ARG A 114 -7.42 -3.23 -14.45
N ILE A 115 -7.97 -4.27 -13.82
CA ILE A 115 -9.27 -4.25 -13.14
C ILE A 115 -9.04 -4.37 -11.63
N ASN A 116 -9.53 -3.40 -10.85
CA ASN A 116 -9.42 -3.41 -9.39
C ASN A 116 -10.78 -3.74 -8.75
N ILE A 117 -10.86 -4.84 -7.99
CA ILE A 117 -12.07 -5.25 -7.26
C ILE A 117 -11.81 -5.14 -5.74
N PRO A 118 -12.55 -4.31 -4.98
CA PRO A 118 -12.43 -4.23 -3.53
C PRO A 118 -12.86 -5.52 -2.83
N LYS A 119 -12.05 -6.00 -1.88
CA LYS A 119 -12.41 -7.16 -1.03
C LYS A 119 -13.03 -6.71 0.29
N GLN A 120 -14.32 -6.98 0.50
CA GLN A 120 -14.94 -7.60 1.71
C GLN A 120 -16.43 -7.26 1.87
N ALA A 121 -17.30 -8.27 1.74
CA ALA A 121 -18.43 -8.53 2.65
C ALA A 121 -19.11 -9.87 2.31
N CYS A 122 -19.63 -10.56 3.33
CA CYS A 122 -20.52 -11.73 3.29
C CYS A 122 -20.08 -13.00 2.54
N ALA A 123 -20.22 -14.15 3.20
CA ALA A 123 -20.09 -15.48 2.60
C ALA A 123 -21.48 -16.14 2.52
N CYS A 124 -21.83 -16.72 1.36
CA CYS A 124 -23.02 -17.54 1.17
C CYS A 124 -22.68 -18.80 0.36
N PRO A 125 -23.30 -19.97 0.66
CA PRO A 125 -22.87 -21.26 0.12
C PRO A 125 -23.44 -21.52 -1.29
N ALA A 126 -22.76 -21.01 -2.32
CA ALA A 126 -23.13 -21.22 -3.74
C ALA A 126 -21.97 -21.75 -4.63
N ALA A 127 -20.87 -22.22 -4.04
CA ALA A 127 -19.65 -22.59 -4.75
C ALA A 127 -19.85 -23.62 -5.90
N VAL A 128 -20.71 -24.62 -5.68
CA VAL A 128 -20.93 -25.74 -6.62
C VAL A 128 -21.51 -25.28 -7.97
N ALA A 129 -22.27 -24.17 -8.00
CA ALA A 129 -22.86 -23.65 -9.24
C ALA A 129 -21.86 -22.91 -10.14
N MET A 130 -20.92 -22.17 -9.52
CA MET A 130 -19.88 -21.43 -10.27
C MET A 130 -18.81 -22.37 -10.83
N GLU A 131 -18.45 -23.42 -10.08
CA GLU A 131 -17.46 -24.41 -10.50
C GLU A 131 -17.95 -25.22 -11.73
N GLN A 132 -19.25 -25.52 -11.81
CA GLN A 132 -19.86 -26.12 -13.01
C GLN A 132 -19.94 -25.19 -14.22
N LEU A 133 -19.88 -23.87 -14.02
CA LEU A 133 -19.84 -22.88 -15.10
C LEU A 133 -18.40 -22.65 -15.60
N ALA A 134 -17.42 -22.57 -14.69
CA ALA A 134 -16.01 -22.46 -15.02
C ALA A 134 -15.51 -23.65 -15.86
N ASN A 135 -15.74 -24.89 -15.41
CA ASN A 135 -15.38 -26.10 -16.16
C ASN A 135 -16.05 -26.18 -17.55
N ARG A 136 -17.18 -25.50 -17.74
CA ARG A 136 -17.95 -25.49 -18.99
C ARG A 136 -17.49 -24.39 -19.95
N ILE A 137 -16.91 -23.31 -19.45
CA ILE A 137 -16.21 -22.28 -20.24
C ILE A 137 -14.82 -22.80 -20.63
N GLU A 138 -14.07 -23.44 -19.73
CA GLU A 138 -12.75 -24.00 -20.01
C GLU A 138 -12.79 -25.08 -21.13
N MET A 139 -13.86 -25.89 -21.19
CA MET A 139 -14.07 -26.80 -22.32
C MET A 139 -14.34 -26.06 -23.64
N LEU A 140 -15.16 -24.99 -23.63
CA LEU A 140 -15.45 -24.19 -24.83
C LEU A 140 -14.20 -23.46 -25.35
N GLU A 141 -13.38 -22.87 -24.48
CA GLU A 141 -12.11 -22.24 -24.88
C GLU A 141 -11.12 -23.27 -25.46
N ARG A 142 -11.15 -24.51 -24.96
CA ARG A 142 -10.33 -25.61 -25.47
C ARG A 142 -10.81 -26.13 -26.83
N GLU A 143 -12.13 -26.19 -27.07
CA GLU A 143 -12.71 -26.49 -28.38
C GLU A 143 -12.40 -25.38 -29.40
N VAL A 144 -12.57 -24.10 -29.03
CA VAL A 144 -12.22 -22.94 -29.88
C VAL A 144 -10.72 -22.89 -30.19
N SER A 145 -9.87 -23.26 -29.24
CA SER A 145 -8.41 -23.33 -29.46
C SER A 145 -8.00 -24.47 -30.39
N LEU A 146 -8.71 -25.61 -30.37
CA LEU A 146 -8.49 -26.71 -31.31
C LEU A 146 -8.94 -26.34 -32.73
N LEU A 147 -10.11 -25.68 -32.87
CA LEU A 147 -10.60 -25.16 -34.15
C LEU A 147 -9.60 -24.18 -34.81
N ARG A 148 -8.93 -23.33 -34.02
CA ARG A 148 -7.94 -22.36 -34.53
C ARG A 148 -6.66 -23.01 -35.09
N ALA A 149 -6.38 -24.27 -34.75
CA ALA A 149 -5.22 -25.02 -35.27
C ALA A 149 -5.49 -25.74 -36.61
N GLN A 150 -6.72 -25.67 -37.15
CA GLN A 150 -7.17 -26.48 -38.29
C GLN A 150 -7.47 -25.69 -39.58
N CYS A 151 -7.08 -24.41 -39.66
CA CYS A 151 -7.27 -23.56 -40.84
C CYS A 151 -6.01 -22.75 -41.19
N SER A 152 -4.99 -23.43 -41.71
CA SER A 152 -3.83 -22.79 -42.36
C SER A 152 -3.42 -23.55 -43.62
N SER A 153 -3.70 -22.94 -44.78
CA SER A 153 -3.44 -23.39 -46.17
C SER A 153 -4.39 -24.46 -46.76
N SER A 154 -4.78 -24.19 -48.02
CA SER A 154 -5.53 -25.01 -49.00
C SER A 154 -6.92 -25.58 -48.59
N CYS A 155 -7.97 -25.00 -49.20
CA CYS A 155 -9.33 -25.50 -49.39
C CYS A 155 -10.01 -26.32 -48.27
N CYS A 156 -11.11 -25.80 -47.72
CA CYS A 156 -12.08 -26.61 -46.98
C CYS A 156 -12.69 -27.67 -47.93
N GLY A 157 -12.80 -28.96 -47.61
CA GLY A 157 -12.44 -29.67 -46.37
C GLY A 157 -13.67 -30.31 -45.72
N GLU A 158 -13.52 -31.49 -45.12
CA GLU A 158 -14.69 -32.18 -44.54
C GLU A 158 -14.35 -33.06 -43.33
N SER A 159 -15.30 -33.10 -42.38
CA SER A 159 -15.42 -34.17 -41.39
C SER A 159 -16.88 -34.65 -41.40
N SER A 160 -17.07 -35.97 -41.43
CA SER A 160 -18.36 -36.64 -41.21
C SER A 160 -18.34 -37.29 -39.81
N VAL A 161 -19.43 -37.56 -39.10
CA VAL A 161 -20.84 -37.90 -39.41
C VAL A 161 -21.73 -37.25 -38.31
N MET A 162 -22.90 -36.64 -38.54
CA MET A 162 -23.76 -36.44 -39.72
C MET A 162 -24.66 -35.20 -39.52
N GLY A 163 -25.22 -34.63 -40.59
CA GLY A 163 -26.30 -33.62 -40.53
C GLY A 163 -26.76 -33.22 -41.94
N GLN A 164 -27.94 -33.66 -42.36
CA GLN A 164 -28.39 -33.58 -43.76
C GLN A 164 -28.69 -32.15 -44.24
N PHE A 165 -28.06 -31.74 -45.35
CA PHE A 165 -28.55 -30.72 -46.28
C PHE A 165 -28.04 -31.01 -47.71
N ASP A 166 -28.82 -30.68 -48.73
CA ASP A 166 -28.67 -31.24 -50.08
C ASP A 166 -27.99 -30.27 -51.07
N PHE A 167 -26.67 -30.43 -51.32
CA PHE A 167 -26.05 -30.05 -52.60
C PHE A 167 -24.72 -30.76 -52.84
N VAL A 168 -24.55 -31.35 -54.03
CA VAL A 168 -23.28 -31.94 -54.51
C VAL A 168 -23.06 -31.49 -55.95
N PRO A 169 -21.92 -30.84 -56.31
CA PRO A 169 -21.61 -30.52 -57.69
C PRO A 169 -21.34 -31.80 -58.51
N GLN A 170 -22.08 -32.01 -59.60
CA GLN A 170 -21.82 -33.13 -60.51
C GLN A 170 -20.56 -32.88 -61.36
N CYS A 171 -19.58 -33.77 -61.21
CA CYS A 171 -18.64 -34.08 -62.29
C CYS A 171 -19.37 -35.01 -63.28
N GLY A 172 -19.29 -34.75 -64.59
CA GLY A 172 -20.05 -35.50 -65.61
C GLY A 172 -19.53 -36.91 -65.83
N HIS A 173 -18.32 -36.99 -66.39
CA HIS A 173 -17.57 -38.21 -66.69
C HIS A 173 -16.24 -38.20 -65.92
N GLY A 174 -16.35 -38.18 -64.59
CA GLY A 174 -15.21 -38.10 -63.67
C GLY A 174 -15.64 -38.14 -62.21
N THR A 175 -14.68 -38.42 -61.33
CA THR A 175 -14.88 -38.47 -59.87
C THR A 175 -14.29 -37.23 -59.20
N PHE A 176 -15.02 -36.60 -58.29
CA PHE A 176 -14.50 -35.47 -57.51
C PHE A 176 -13.42 -35.94 -56.52
N SER A 177 -12.23 -35.34 -56.56
CA SER A 177 -11.14 -35.63 -55.63
C SER A 177 -10.96 -34.50 -54.62
N MET A 178 -11.15 -34.85 -53.34
CA MET A 178 -10.89 -33.95 -52.20
C MET A 178 -9.42 -33.54 -52.08
N GLU A 179 -8.47 -34.37 -52.53
CA GLU A 179 -7.03 -34.07 -52.40
C GLU A 179 -6.56 -32.95 -53.34
N VAL A 180 -7.28 -32.70 -54.45
CA VAL A 180 -6.98 -31.65 -55.43
C VAL A 180 -8.07 -30.57 -55.51
N CYS A 181 -9.16 -30.73 -54.74
CA CYS A 181 -10.35 -29.87 -54.71
C CYS A 181 -10.96 -29.63 -56.12
N GLY A 182 -11.14 -30.71 -56.89
CA GLY A 182 -11.67 -30.64 -58.25
C GLY A 182 -12.05 -32.01 -58.83
N CYS A 183 -12.70 -32.01 -59.99
CA CYS A 183 -13.03 -33.24 -60.73
C CYS A 183 -11.78 -33.86 -61.37
N VAL A 184 -11.62 -35.18 -61.23
CA VAL A 184 -10.62 -35.99 -61.95
C VAL A 184 -11.36 -36.80 -63.00
N CYS A 185 -11.01 -36.62 -64.27
CA CYS A 185 -11.78 -37.13 -65.41
C CYS A 185 -11.38 -38.55 -65.80
N GLU A 186 -12.35 -39.29 -66.33
CA GLU A 186 -12.13 -40.61 -66.91
C GLU A 186 -11.45 -40.52 -68.28
N GLU A 187 -10.81 -41.59 -68.75
CA GLU A 187 -10.12 -41.58 -70.05
C GLU A 187 -11.11 -41.24 -71.18
N GLY A 188 -10.74 -40.26 -72.02
CA GLY A 188 -11.61 -39.69 -73.05
C GLY A 188 -12.26 -38.35 -72.68
N TRP A 189 -12.19 -37.90 -71.42
CA TRP A 189 -12.86 -36.68 -70.95
C TRP A 189 -11.91 -35.64 -70.35
N ILE A 190 -12.22 -34.36 -70.58
CA ILE A 190 -11.48 -33.18 -70.09
C ILE A 190 -12.45 -32.08 -69.59
N GLY A 191 -11.91 -30.91 -69.27
CA GLY A 191 -12.65 -29.78 -68.70
C GLY A 191 -12.74 -29.81 -67.17
N LYS A 192 -13.02 -28.67 -66.54
CA LYS A 192 -12.98 -28.50 -65.07
C LYS A 192 -14.02 -29.33 -64.30
N ASN A 193 -15.06 -29.79 -64.98
CA ASN A 193 -16.14 -30.63 -64.48
C ASN A 193 -16.26 -31.96 -65.25
N CYS A 194 -15.24 -32.33 -66.04
CA CYS A 194 -15.21 -33.57 -66.83
C CYS A 194 -16.44 -33.74 -67.72
N SER A 195 -16.69 -32.77 -68.60
CA SER A 195 -17.88 -32.69 -69.46
C SER A 195 -17.55 -32.40 -70.94
N GLU A 196 -16.26 -32.37 -71.29
CA GLU A 196 -15.76 -32.15 -72.65
C GLU A 196 -15.13 -33.44 -73.17
N ALA A 197 -15.56 -33.94 -74.33
CA ALA A 197 -15.03 -35.18 -74.93
C ALA A 197 -13.75 -34.92 -75.76
N ARG A 198 -12.87 -35.92 -75.84
CA ARG A 198 -11.55 -35.83 -76.50
C ARG A 198 -11.53 -36.57 -77.85
N CYS A 199 -11.45 -35.83 -78.95
CA CYS A 199 -11.35 -36.39 -80.31
C CYS A 199 -9.97 -37.03 -80.62
N PRO A 200 -9.89 -37.96 -81.60
CA PRO A 200 -8.63 -38.52 -82.10
C PRO A 200 -7.75 -37.46 -82.80
N ASP A 201 -6.47 -37.37 -82.38
CA ASP A 201 -5.39 -36.58 -82.99
C ASP A 201 -5.77 -35.16 -83.49
N ASP A 202 -6.69 -34.49 -82.78
CA ASP A 202 -7.22 -33.16 -83.11
C ASP A 202 -7.70 -33.04 -84.58
N CYS A 203 -8.33 -34.13 -85.06
CA CYS A 203 -8.82 -34.30 -86.44
C CYS A 203 -7.76 -34.03 -87.53
N SER A 204 -6.49 -34.27 -87.21
CA SER A 204 -5.32 -34.04 -88.06
C SER A 204 -5.20 -32.59 -88.60
N GLY A 205 -5.95 -31.63 -88.02
CA GLY A 205 -6.09 -30.27 -88.54
C GLY A 205 -6.83 -30.15 -89.89
N GLN A 206 -7.58 -31.18 -90.32
CA GLN A 206 -8.32 -31.23 -91.60
C GLN A 206 -9.80 -31.61 -91.42
N GLY A 207 -10.34 -31.26 -90.26
CA GLY A 207 -11.73 -31.45 -89.88
C GLY A 207 -12.02 -30.79 -88.53
N ILE A 208 -13.28 -30.82 -88.10
CA ILE A 208 -13.74 -30.22 -86.84
C ILE A 208 -14.15 -31.33 -85.86
N CYS A 209 -13.61 -31.26 -84.64
CA CYS A 209 -13.94 -32.12 -83.51
C CYS A 209 -15.32 -31.78 -82.95
N ILE A 210 -16.24 -32.75 -82.94
CA ILE A 210 -17.61 -32.60 -82.39
C ILE A 210 -17.94 -33.86 -81.58
N GLU A 211 -18.24 -33.70 -80.29
CA GLU A 211 -18.67 -34.76 -79.35
C GLU A 211 -17.74 -36.00 -79.23
N GLY A 212 -16.52 -35.94 -79.77
CA GLY A 212 -15.53 -37.02 -79.76
C GLY A 212 -15.23 -37.62 -81.13
N GLU A 213 -16.01 -37.28 -82.16
CA GLU A 213 -15.78 -37.67 -83.56
C GLU A 213 -15.27 -36.49 -84.40
N CYS A 214 -14.65 -36.80 -85.54
CA CYS A 214 -14.05 -35.82 -86.45
C CYS A 214 -14.85 -35.70 -87.75
N VAL A 215 -15.34 -34.48 -88.04
CA VAL A 215 -16.07 -34.18 -89.29
C VAL A 215 -15.11 -33.55 -90.30
N CYS A 216 -14.90 -34.24 -91.43
CA CYS A 216 -13.84 -33.90 -92.39
C CYS A 216 -14.27 -32.92 -93.48
N ASP A 217 -13.30 -32.13 -93.98
CA ASP A 217 -13.50 -31.22 -95.11
C ASP A 217 -13.74 -31.97 -96.44
N HIS A 218 -14.44 -31.34 -97.38
CA HIS A 218 -15.06 -31.95 -98.58
C HIS A 218 -14.17 -32.89 -99.42
N ASN A 219 -12.85 -32.67 -99.43
CA ASN A 219 -11.89 -33.43 -100.24
C ASN A 219 -11.23 -34.60 -99.47
N PHE A 220 -11.55 -34.78 -98.17
CA PHE A 220 -10.90 -35.72 -97.26
C PHE A 220 -11.91 -36.59 -96.49
N GLY A 221 -11.44 -37.73 -95.97
CA GLY A 221 -12.20 -38.69 -95.18
C GLY A 221 -11.32 -39.58 -94.30
N GLY A 222 -11.93 -40.61 -93.72
CA GLY A 222 -11.33 -41.44 -92.65
C GLY A 222 -11.56 -40.85 -91.26
N GLU A 223 -11.47 -41.67 -90.21
CA GLU A 223 -11.88 -41.34 -88.84
C GLU A 223 -11.12 -40.18 -88.17
N ASN A 224 -9.97 -39.78 -88.74
CA ASN A 224 -9.21 -38.59 -88.36
C ASN A 224 -8.89 -37.65 -89.55
N CYS A 225 -9.65 -37.74 -90.64
CA CYS A 225 -9.58 -36.84 -91.81
C CYS A 225 -8.24 -36.84 -92.57
N SER A 226 -7.81 -38.02 -93.04
CA SER A 226 -6.50 -38.25 -93.67
C SER A 226 -6.52 -38.70 -95.15
N GLU A 227 -7.67 -39.06 -95.74
CA GLU A 227 -7.74 -39.80 -97.02
C GLU A 227 -8.52 -39.06 -98.15
N PRO A 228 -8.00 -38.93 -99.39
CA PRO A 228 -8.70 -38.27 -100.52
C PRO A 228 -9.61 -39.22 -101.35
N ARG A 229 -10.49 -38.65 -102.21
CA ARG A 229 -11.60 -39.39 -102.88
C ARG A 229 -11.74 -39.12 -104.40
N CYS A 230 -12.22 -40.13 -105.15
CA CYS A 230 -12.39 -40.12 -106.62
C CYS A 230 -13.83 -39.77 -107.10
N PRO A 231 -14.00 -39.30 -108.36
CA PRO A 231 -15.31 -39.18 -109.02
C PRO A 231 -15.91 -40.53 -109.44
N GLY A 232 -17.14 -40.82 -108.98
CA GLY A 232 -18.01 -41.87 -109.55
C GLY A 232 -17.51 -43.33 -109.52
N ASP A 233 -16.42 -43.63 -108.81
CA ASP A 233 -15.72 -44.94 -108.82
C ASP A 233 -15.49 -45.51 -110.24
N CYS A 234 -15.30 -44.62 -111.22
CA CYS A 234 -15.08 -44.95 -112.64
C CYS A 234 -16.14 -45.90 -113.25
N SER A 235 -17.39 -45.86 -112.74
CA SER A 235 -18.54 -46.64 -113.21
C SER A 235 -18.29 -48.16 -113.35
N ASP A 236 -17.42 -48.73 -112.50
CA ASP A 236 -16.92 -50.12 -112.56
C ASP A 236 -16.27 -50.53 -113.91
N ARG A 237 -15.85 -49.56 -114.74
CA ARG A 237 -15.35 -49.76 -116.13
C ARG A 237 -14.00 -49.06 -116.40
N GLY A 238 -13.33 -48.71 -115.32
CA GLY A 238 -11.97 -48.18 -115.30
C GLY A 238 -11.34 -48.32 -113.92
N LEU A 239 -10.08 -47.91 -113.79
CA LEU A 239 -9.43 -47.73 -112.48
C LEU A 239 -9.37 -46.24 -112.15
N CYS A 240 -9.60 -45.89 -110.88
CA CYS A 240 -9.21 -44.58 -110.35
C CYS A 240 -7.75 -44.62 -109.90
N ILE A 241 -6.98 -43.60 -110.27
CA ILE A 241 -5.63 -43.32 -109.75
C ILE A 241 -5.57 -41.81 -109.46
N ASP A 242 -5.17 -41.43 -108.24
CA ASP A 242 -5.00 -40.04 -107.77
C ASP A 242 -6.17 -39.07 -108.07
N GLY A 243 -7.39 -39.59 -108.26
CA GLY A 243 -8.61 -38.82 -108.52
C GLY A 243 -9.11 -38.83 -109.97
N GLU A 244 -8.45 -39.54 -110.90
CA GLU A 244 -8.80 -39.58 -112.33
C GLU A 244 -9.04 -41.03 -112.83
N CYS A 245 -9.89 -41.22 -113.84
CA CYS A 245 -10.39 -42.51 -114.33
C CYS A 245 -9.83 -42.92 -115.71
N VAL A 246 -9.51 -44.21 -115.90
CA VAL A 246 -8.94 -44.75 -117.16
C VAL A 246 -9.72 -45.97 -117.69
N CYS A 247 -10.14 -45.91 -118.96
CA CYS A 247 -11.17 -46.80 -119.56
C CYS A 247 -10.66 -47.98 -120.41
N GLU A 248 -11.49 -49.01 -120.58
CA GLU A 248 -11.25 -50.18 -121.44
C GLU A 248 -11.52 -49.92 -122.95
N GLU A 249 -10.81 -50.62 -123.86
CA GLU A 249 -10.76 -50.34 -125.32
C GLU A 249 -12.10 -50.28 -126.08
N ALA A 250 -13.18 -50.86 -125.54
CA ALA A 250 -14.51 -50.83 -126.15
C ALA A 250 -15.35 -49.60 -125.76
N TYR A 251 -14.89 -48.79 -124.80
CA TYR A 251 -15.61 -47.69 -124.19
C TYR A 251 -14.77 -46.39 -124.10
N ALA A 252 -15.44 -45.24 -123.99
CA ALA A 252 -14.82 -43.93 -123.82
C ALA A 252 -15.73 -42.98 -123.00
N GLY A 253 -15.16 -41.87 -122.52
CA GLY A 253 -15.82 -40.87 -121.66
C GLY A 253 -15.10 -40.73 -120.31
N GLU A 254 -15.37 -39.66 -119.57
CA GLU A 254 -14.76 -39.42 -118.24
C GLU A 254 -15.18 -40.49 -117.20
N ASP A 255 -16.31 -41.17 -117.43
CA ASP A 255 -16.81 -42.31 -116.65
C ASP A 255 -16.86 -43.64 -117.45
N CYS A 256 -16.19 -43.71 -118.60
CA CYS A 256 -16.03 -44.94 -119.39
C CYS A 256 -17.34 -45.57 -119.96
N SER A 257 -18.24 -44.76 -120.52
CA SER A 257 -19.62 -45.17 -120.83
C SER A 257 -20.04 -45.31 -122.33
N LEU A 258 -19.25 -44.88 -123.33
CA LEU A 258 -19.67 -44.72 -124.75
C LEU A 258 -18.92 -45.59 -125.79
N GLY A 259 -19.60 -46.04 -126.87
CA GLY A 259 -19.04 -46.91 -127.94
C GLY A 259 -19.01 -46.33 -129.38
N ARG A 260 -18.39 -47.05 -130.34
CA ARG A 260 -17.86 -46.51 -131.64
C ARG A 260 -18.48 -47.10 -132.93
N CYS A 261 -18.23 -46.47 -134.11
CA CYS A 261 -19.02 -46.68 -135.34
C CYS A 261 -18.25 -46.81 -136.68
N LEU A 262 -19.01 -47.01 -137.78
CA LEU A 262 -18.51 -47.25 -139.15
C LEU A 262 -18.29 -45.92 -139.92
N ASN A 263 -17.06 -45.69 -140.40
CA ASN A 263 -16.62 -44.48 -141.13
C ASN A 263 -16.93 -43.13 -140.44
N ASP A 264 -17.29 -43.13 -139.15
CA ASP A 264 -17.74 -41.97 -138.34
C ASP A 264 -18.65 -40.98 -139.12
N CYS A 265 -19.51 -41.54 -139.98
CA CYS A 265 -20.54 -40.82 -140.73
C CYS A 265 -20.03 -39.69 -141.64
N SER A 266 -18.82 -39.86 -142.21
CA SER A 266 -18.17 -38.89 -143.11
C SER A 266 -18.11 -37.46 -142.52
N ASP A 267 -18.04 -37.35 -141.18
CA ASP A 267 -18.15 -36.13 -140.35
C ASP A 267 -19.46 -35.32 -140.47
N GLN A 268 -20.26 -35.51 -141.52
CA GLN A 268 -21.50 -34.76 -141.78
C GLN A 268 -22.76 -35.40 -141.16
N GLY A 269 -22.60 -36.53 -140.46
CA GLY A 269 -23.61 -37.09 -139.58
C GLY A 269 -23.21 -37.07 -138.10
N THR A 270 -24.00 -37.80 -137.33
CA THR A 270 -23.67 -38.35 -136.01
C THR A 270 -24.00 -39.84 -136.04
N CYS A 271 -23.15 -40.69 -135.47
CA CYS A 271 -23.50 -42.10 -135.33
C CYS A 271 -24.38 -42.34 -134.12
N VAL A 272 -25.47 -43.08 -134.32
CA VAL A 272 -26.32 -43.60 -133.25
C VAL A 272 -26.36 -45.11 -133.39
N ASN A 273 -25.82 -45.81 -132.39
CA ASN A 273 -25.89 -47.27 -132.26
C ASN A 273 -25.45 -48.05 -133.53
N GLY A 274 -24.35 -47.62 -134.16
CA GLY A 274 -23.78 -48.22 -135.36
C GLY A 274 -24.35 -47.74 -136.71
N THR A 275 -25.34 -46.83 -136.73
CA THR A 275 -25.94 -46.27 -137.95
C THR A 275 -25.80 -44.75 -138.00
N CYS A 276 -25.65 -44.18 -139.20
CA CYS A 276 -25.41 -42.75 -139.39
C CYS A 276 -26.70 -41.93 -139.59
N GLN A 277 -26.79 -40.81 -138.87
CA GLN A 277 -27.89 -39.85 -138.95
C GLN A 277 -27.35 -38.47 -139.37
N CYS A 278 -27.85 -37.95 -140.49
CA CYS A 278 -27.29 -36.75 -141.13
C CYS A 278 -27.72 -35.45 -140.45
N ARG A 279 -26.82 -34.46 -140.47
CA ARG A 279 -27.10 -33.12 -139.96
C ARG A 279 -28.12 -32.38 -140.86
N PRO A 280 -28.96 -31.48 -140.31
CA PRO A 280 -29.86 -30.67 -141.13
C PRO A 280 -29.09 -29.92 -142.22
N GLY A 281 -29.66 -29.87 -143.42
CA GLY A 281 -28.98 -29.33 -144.59
C GLY A 281 -28.00 -30.31 -145.27
N PHE A 282 -27.83 -31.55 -144.78
CA PHE A 282 -27.02 -32.62 -145.40
C PHE A 282 -27.83 -33.92 -145.63
N LEU A 283 -27.64 -34.59 -146.76
CA LEU A 283 -28.42 -35.77 -147.19
C LEU A 283 -27.56 -36.87 -147.83
N GLY A 284 -27.87 -38.14 -147.57
CA GLY A 284 -27.21 -39.33 -148.13
C GLY A 284 -27.14 -40.47 -147.10
N GLU A 285 -26.76 -41.69 -147.48
CA GLU A 285 -26.48 -42.76 -146.48
C GLU A 285 -25.17 -42.51 -145.70
N ASP A 286 -24.28 -41.68 -146.26
CA ASP A 286 -23.09 -41.11 -145.60
C ASP A 286 -23.13 -39.57 -145.49
N CYS A 287 -24.32 -38.97 -145.68
CA CYS A 287 -24.59 -37.54 -145.39
C CYS A 287 -23.90 -36.47 -146.27
N SER A 288 -23.84 -36.67 -147.59
CA SER A 288 -22.94 -35.94 -148.51
C SER A 288 -23.54 -34.85 -149.45
N LEU A 289 -24.80 -34.36 -149.29
CA LEU A 289 -25.49 -33.42 -150.23
C LEU A 289 -26.27 -32.24 -149.57
N ILE A 290 -26.21 -30.98 -150.10
CA ILE A 290 -26.51 -29.72 -149.35
C ILE A 290 -27.75 -28.86 -149.79
N PHE A 291 -28.40 -28.11 -148.87
CA PHE A 291 -29.51 -27.12 -149.12
C PHE A 291 -29.60 -25.93 -148.09
N CYS A 292 -30.21 -24.77 -148.43
CA CYS A 292 -30.36 -23.53 -147.62
C CYS A 292 -31.82 -22.98 -147.52
N ALA A 293 -32.18 -22.28 -146.42
CA ALA A 293 -33.52 -21.67 -146.21
C ALA A 293 -33.63 -20.16 -146.53
N ASN A 294 -34.81 -19.72 -147.02
CA ASN A 294 -35.27 -18.33 -147.29
C ASN A 294 -34.32 -17.34 -148.02
N ASN A 295 -33.12 -17.76 -148.43
CA ASN A 295 -32.06 -16.89 -148.95
C ASN A 295 -31.72 -15.71 -148.00
N CYS A 296 -31.76 -15.98 -146.70
CA CYS A 296 -31.30 -15.09 -145.61
C CYS A 296 -31.90 -13.68 -145.61
N SER A 297 -33.17 -13.57 -146.06
CA SER A 297 -34.02 -12.37 -146.07
C SER A 297 -33.33 -11.07 -146.54
N GLN A 298 -32.31 -11.20 -147.40
CA GLN A 298 -31.43 -10.13 -147.89
C GLN A 298 -30.64 -9.37 -146.80
N LYS A 299 -30.62 -9.88 -145.56
CA LYS A 299 -29.90 -9.36 -144.38
C LYS A 299 -28.76 -10.28 -143.92
N GLY A 300 -28.50 -11.36 -144.66
CA GLY A 300 -27.38 -12.27 -144.45
C GLY A 300 -26.94 -12.98 -145.73
N VAL A 301 -25.98 -13.91 -145.60
CA VAL A 301 -25.42 -14.72 -146.69
C VAL A 301 -25.49 -16.20 -146.29
N CYS A 302 -26.04 -17.08 -147.14
CA CYS A 302 -26.02 -18.51 -146.83
C CYS A 302 -24.63 -19.11 -147.03
N LYS A 303 -24.18 -19.91 -146.05
CA LYS A 303 -23.02 -20.79 -146.13
C LYS A 303 -23.40 -22.12 -145.50
N ASP A 304 -23.05 -23.22 -146.17
CA ASP A 304 -23.11 -24.58 -145.60
C ASP A 304 -24.47 -24.97 -145.00
N GLY A 305 -25.55 -24.39 -145.54
CA GLY A 305 -26.95 -24.59 -145.14
C GLY A 305 -27.55 -23.49 -144.25
N PHE A 306 -26.73 -22.62 -143.65
CA PHE A 306 -27.13 -21.66 -142.62
C PHE A 306 -26.91 -20.20 -143.04
N CYS A 307 -27.71 -19.28 -142.49
CA CYS A 307 -27.63 -17.86 -142.79
C CYS A 307 -26.72 -17.10 -141.83
N ALA A 308 -25.65 -16.51 -142.35
CA ALA A 308 -24.78 -15.61 -141.59
C ALA A 308 -25.29 -14.17 -141.70
N CYS A 309 -25.77 -13.61 -140.59
CA CYS A 309 -26.41 -12.29 -140.53
C CYS A 309 -25.42 -11.13 -140.55
N GLN A 310 -25.90 -9.97 -141.00
CA GLN A 310 -25.21 -8.68 -140.83
C GLN A 310 -25.27 -8.24 -139.36
N GLU A 311 -24.25 -7.48 -138.93
CA GLU A 311 -24.13 -6.95 -137.58
C GLU A 311 -25.40 -6.16 -137.17
N GLY A 312 -25.76 -6.18 -135.88
CA GLY A 312 -27.00 -5.62 -135.35
C GLY A 312 -28.28 -6.45 -135.62
N TYR A 313 -28.24 -7.41 -136.55
CA TYR A 313 -29.36 -8.28 -136.89
C TYR A 313 -29.13 -9.74 -136.45
N ALA A 314 -30.20 -10.45 -136.11
CA ALA A 314 -30.19 -11.80 -135.55
C ALA A 314 -31.41 -12.64 -136.00
N GLY A 315 -31.37 -13.94 -135.67
CA GLY A 315 -32.40 -14.95 -136.00
C GLY A 315 -32.08 -15.75 -137.27
N ASP A 316 -32.72 -16.90 -137.43
CA ASP A 316 -32.35 -17.94 -138.42
C ASP A 316 -32.39 -17.49 -139.89
N ASP A 317 -33.16 -16.43 -140.21
CA ASP A 317 -33.20 -15.78 -141.52
C ASP A 317 -32.73 -14.31 -141.50
N CYS A 318 -32.22 -13.83 -140.36
CA CYS A 318 -31.70 -12.48 -140.12
C CYS A 318 -32.74 -11.34 -140.04
N ALA A 319 -33.98 -11.63 -139.63
CA ALA A 319 -35.08 -10.65 -139.57
C ALA A 319 -35.23 -9.83 -138.26
N SER A 320 -34.50 -10.13 -137.18
CA SER A 320 -34.68 -9.47 -135.86
C SER A 320 -33.48 -8.62 -135.42
N VAL A 321 -33.63 -7.79 -134.38
CA VAL A 321 -32.57 -6.92 -133.81
C VAL A 321 -31.91 -7.59 -132.60
N SER A 322 -30.57 -7.53 -132.51
CA SER A 322 -29.80 -8.08 -131.38
C SER A 322 -30.02 -7.30 -130.07
N PRO A 323 -30.33 -7.96 -128.93
CA PRO A 323 -30.50 -7.29 -127.64
C PRO A 323 -29.16 -6.82 -127.01
N PRO A 324 -29.22 -5.88 -126.04
CA PRO A 324 -28.06 -5.52 -125.22
C PRO A 324 -27.59 -6.70 -124.34
N MET A 325 -26.36 -6.61 -123.86
CA MET A 325 -25.71 -7.63 -123.01
C MET A 325 -25.12 -6.98 -121.74
N ASN A 326 -24.74 -7.81 -120.77
CA ASN A 326 -23.91 -7.42 -119.61
C ASN A 326 -24.40 -6.18 -118.83
N LEU A 327 -25.71 -6.08 -118.55
CA LEU A 327 -26.28 -5.05 -117.68
C LEU A 327 -25.73 -5.18 -116.25
N GLN A 328 -25.10 -4.12 -115.76
CA GLN A 328 -24.47 -3.98 -114.45
C GLN A 328 -25.02 -2.74 -113.71
N VAL A 329 -24.91 -2.78 -112.38
CA VAL A 329 -25.28 -1.68 -111.48
C VAL A 329 -24.01 -1.20 -110.79
N GLN A 330 -23.52 -0.02 -111.15
CA GLN A 330 -22.25 0.51 -110.60
C GLN A 330 -22.44 1.17 -109.22
N GLY A 331 -23.60 1.76 -108.96
CA GLY A 331 -23.83 2.59 -107.79
C GLY A 331 -25.30 2.77 -107.48
N VAL A 332 -25.59 2.98 -106.20
CA VAL A 332 -26.93 3.23 -105.67
C VAL A 332 -26.81 4.28 -104.57
N SER A 333 -27.77 5.20 -104.47
CA SER A 333 -27.91 6.16 -103.37
C SER A 333 -29.32 6.11 -102.79
N GLU A 334 -29.69 7.09 -101.96
CA GLU A 334 -31.08 7.26 -101.54
C GLU A 334 -32.01 7.74 -102.69
N ASN A 335 -31.48 8.27 -103.81
CA ASN A 335 -32.31 8.79 -104.91
C ASN A 335 -31.77 8.60 -106.35
N THR A 336 -30.67 7.83 -106.53
CA THR A 336 -30.09 7.49 -107.84
C THR A 336 -29.70 6.02 -107.95
N ILE A 337 -29.71 5.50 -109.19
CA ILE A 337 -29.14 4.20 -109.57
C ILE A 337 -28.29 4.41 -110.83
N ASP A 338 -27.03 3.98 -110.80
CA ASP A 338 -26.08 4.05 -111.91
C ASP A 338 -25.98 2.70 -112.64
N LEU A 339 -26.20 2.72 -113.95
CA LEU A 339 -26.32 1.53 -114.82
C LEU A 339 -25.30 1.55 -115.96
N GLU A 340 -24.82 0.38 -116.35
CA GLU A 340 -23.92 0.16 -117.48
C GLU A 340 -24.29 -1.14 -118.22
N TRP A 341 -24.08 -1.21 -119.52
CA TRP A 341 -24.35 -2.40 -120.36
C TRP A 341 -23.40 -2.44 -121.57
N GLU A 342 -23.56 -3.43 -122.44
CA GLU A 342 -22.84 -3.57 -123.71
C GLU A 342 -23.82 -3.76 -124.88
N GLY A 343 -23.43 -3.33 -126.08
CA GLY A 343 -24.24 -3.51 -127.30
C GLY A 343 -23.59 -2.94 -128.57
N PRO A 344 -24.15 -3.23 -129.76
CA PRO A 344 -23.54 -2.92 -131.06
C PRO A 344 -23.54 -1.42 -131.42
N VAL A 345 -22.59 -1.04 -132.27
CA VAL A 345 -22.28 0.38 -132.60
C VAL A 345 -23.32 1.05 -133.51
N ILE A 346 -24.18 0.28 -134.18
CA ILE A 346 -25.11 0.75 -135.23
C ILE A 346 -26.57 0.87 -134.75
N LEU A 347 -26.76 1.08 -133.45
CA LEU A 347 -28.08 1.35 -132.86
C LEU A 347 -28.49 2.81 -133.02
N THR A 348 -29.80 3.05 -133.06
CA THR A 348 -30.40 4.39 -133.04
C THR A 348 -30.41 4.95 -131.62
N ASP A 349 -31.08 4.25 -130.71
CA ASP A 349 -31.12 4.55 -129.28
C ASP A 349 -31.29 3.27 -128.43
N TYR A 350 -31.00 3.37 -127.14
CA TYR A 350 -31.44 2.42 -126.13
C TYR A 350 -32.63 3.01 -125.39
N LEU A 351 -33.68 2.21 -125.20
CA LEU A 351 -34.82 2.54 -124.36
C LEU A 351 -34.61 1.88 -122.99
N ILE A 352 -34.59 2.67 -121.93
CA ILE A 352 -34.58 2.19 -120.54
C ILE A 352 -35.96 2.47 -119.95
N THR A 353 -36.59 1.46 -119.36
CA THR A 353 -37.85 1.61 -118.61
C THR A 353 -37.65 1.15 -117.17
N TYR A 354 -38.23 1.86 -116.21
CA TYR A 354 -38.10 1.55 -114.78
C TYR A 354 -39.40 1.82 -114.03
N ALA A 355 -39.70 0.99 -113.03
CA ALA A 355 -40.87 1.12 -112.16
C ALA A 355 -40.54 0.58 -110.76
N PRO A 356 -41.04 1.19 -109.67
CA PRO A 356 -40.93 0.59 -108.35
C PRO A 356 -41.76 -0.72 -108.30
N THR A 357 -41.30 -1.73 -107.56
CA THR A 357 -42.00 -3.03 -107.47
C THR A 357 -43.25 -3.00 -106.59
N THR A 358 -43.54 -1.86 -105.96
CA THR A 358 -44.72 -1.63 -105.13
C THR A 358 -46.03 -1.60 -105.98
N PRO A 359 -47.15 -2.15 -105.47
CA PRO A 359 -48.41 -2.18 -106.22
C PRO A 359 -48.95 -0.78 -106.52
N GLY A 360 -48.93 -0.39 -107.80
CA GLY A 360 -49.34 0.95 -108.25
C GLY A 360 -48.20 1.81 -108.78
N GLY A 361 -46.96 1.32 -108.78
CA GLY A 361 -45.82 1.98 -109.42
C GLY A 361 -46.08 2.37 -110.87
N VAL A 362 -45.78 3.62 -111.23
CA VAL A 362 -45.84 4.11 -112.62
C VAL A 362 -44.54 3.71 -113.33
N GLN A 363 -44.66 3.08 -114.49
CA GLN A 363 -43.51 2.81 -115.35
C GLN A 363 -43.08 4.10 -116.05
N LEU A 364 -41.83 4.50 -115.82
CA LEU A 364 -41.16 5.64 -116.43
C LEU A 364 -40.18 5.15 -117.51
N GLU A 365 -39.89 6.00 -118.49
CA GLU A 365 -38.97 5.68 -119.59
C GLU A 365 -37.97 6.81 -119.87
N ILE A 366 -36.75 6.43 -120.26
CA ILE A 366 -35.67 7.31 -120.71
C ILE A 366 -35.06 6.67 -121.96
N ARG A 367 -34.92 7.45 -123.04
CA ARG A 367 -34.12 7.05 -124.21
C ARG A 367 -32.72 7.68 -124.11
N VAL A 368 -31.68 6.88 -124.35
CA VAL A 368 -30.29 7.36 -124.50
C VAL A 368 -29.75 7.03 -125.89
N PRO A 369 -28.91 7.87 -126.52
CA PRO A 369 -28.40 7.62 -127.86
C PRO A 369 -27.66 6.27 -127.98
N GLY A 370 -27.73 5.61 -129.14
CA GLY A 370 -27.15 4.27 -129.36
C GLY A 370 -25.63 4.17 -129.20
N ASN A 371 -24.92 5.31 -129.14
CA ASN A 371 -23.49 5.38 -128.86
C ASN A 371 -23.15 5.54 -127.36
N VAL A 372 -24.13 5.44 -126.47
CA VAL A 372 -23.99 5.52 -125.01
C VAL A 372 -24.43 4.21 -124.38
N THR A 373 -23.59 3.64 -123.52
CA THR A 373 -23.79 2.31 -122.91
C THR A 373 -23.89 2.36 -121.38
N ASN A 374 -24.11 3.56 -120.81
CA ASN A 374 -24.36 3.76 -119.38
C ASN A 374 -25.33 4.91 -119.13
N THR A 375 -26.00 4.92 -117.97
CA THR A 375 -26.89 6.02 -117.56
C THR A 375 -27.13 6.04 -116.05
N THR A 376 -27.44 7.22 -115.52
CA THR A 376 -27.89 7.40 -114.12
C THR A 376 -29.38 7.67 -114.11
N ILE A 377 -30.17 6.79 -113.50
CA ILE A 377 -31.56 7.08 -113.12
C ILE A 377 -31.54 7.97 -111.88
N LYS A 378 -32.38 9.01 -111.85
CA LYS A 378 -32.45 10.04 -110.80
C LYS A 378 -33.90 10.26 -110.37
N GLU A 379 -34.07 11.00 -109.27
CA GLU A 379 -35.39 11.33 -108.71
C GLU A 379 -36.16 10.07 -108.25
N LEU A 380 -35.41 9.05 -107.80
CA LEU A 380 -35.94 7.86 -107.16
C LEU A 380 -36.26 8.13 -105.68
N GLU A 381 -37.15 7.33 -105.08
CA GLU A 381 -37.49 7.45 -103.67
C GLU A 381 -36.56 6.61 -102.78
N PRO A 382 -36.17 7.09 -101.58
CA PRO A 382 -35.38 6.31 -100.63
C PRO A 382 -36.13 5.08 -100.08
N GLY A 383 -35.43 3.94 -99.99
CA GLY A 383 -35.93 2.71 -99.37
C GLY A 383 -36.84 1.84 -100.26
N LEU A 384 -36.89 2.06 -101.58
CA LEU A 384 -37.73 1.30 -102.51
C LEU A 384 -36.92 0.47 -103.51
N GLU A 385 -37.48 -0.68 -103.89
CA GLU A 385 -36.98 -1.54 -104.96
C GLU A 385 -37.58 -1.14 -106.32
N TYR A 386 -36.74 -1.09 -107.35
CA TYR A 386 -37.09 -0.76 -108.74
C TYR A 386 -36.72 -1.91 -109.69
N ASN A 387 -37.66 -2.24 -110.58
CA ASN A 387 -37.46 -3.13 -111.72
C ASN A 387 -37.09 -2.30 -112.96
N ILE A 388 -35.96 -2.62 -113.58
CA ILE A 388 -35.33 -1.84 -114.66
C ILE A 388 -35.16 -2.77 -115.87
N ASN A 389 -35.54 -2.30 -117.06
CA ASN A 389 -35.43 -3.04 -118.32
C ASN A 389 -34.77 -2.15 -119.39
N VAL A 390 -33.74 -2.66 -120.07
CA VAL A 390 -33.00 -2.00 -121.16
C VAL A 390 -33.25 -2.72 -122.48
N TYR A 391 -33.61 -1.97 -123.52
CA TYR A 391 -33.87 -2.45 -124.88
C TYR A 391 -32.96 -1.72 -125.88
N ALA A 392 -32.54 -2.38 -126.95
CA ALA A 392 -31.83 -1.78 -128.08
C ALA A 392 -32.79 -1.51 -129.25
N VAL A 393 -32.58 -0.41 -130.01
CA VAL A 393 -33.46 -0.01 -131.12
C VAL A 393 -32.67 0.23 -132.41
N ILE A 394 -33.14 -0.33 -133.53
CA ILE A 394 -32.70 -0.01 -134.90
C ILE A 394 -33.93 0.27 -135.75
N ASP A 395 -34.01 1.45 -136.37
CA ASP A 395 -35.07 1.84 -137.32
C ASP A 395 -36.51 1.52 -136.80
N ASP A 396 -36.80 1.97 -135.57
CA ASP A 396 -38.03 1.70 -134.78
C ASP A 396 -38.32 0.22 -134.45
N ILE A 397 -37.42 -0.73 -134.77
CA ILE A 397 -37.48 -2.13 -134.34
C ILE A 397 -36.75 -2.28 -132.99
N ILE A 398 -37.48 -2.75 -131.98
CA ILE A 398 -37.00 -2.91 -130.60
C ILE A 398 -36.58 -4.37 -130.35
N SER A 399 -35.47 -4.58 -129.64
CA SER A 399 -34.98 -5.89 -129.21
C SER A 399 -35.83 -6.52 -128.09
N ALA A 400 -35.50 -7.74 -127.68
CA ALA A 400 -35.88 -8.24 -126.37
C ALA A 400 -35.22 -7.39 -125.24
N PRO A 401 -35.85 -7.23 -124.07
CA PRO A 401 -35.24 -6.54 -122.93
C PRO A 401 -34.18 -7.38 -122.21
N LEU A 402 -33.22 -6.69 -121.59
CA LEU A 402 -32.37 -7.18 -120.50
C LEU A 402 -32.77 -6.46 -119.21
N ASN A 403 -32.94 -7.17 -118.08
CA ASN A 403 -33.56 -6.62 -116.88
C ASN A 403 -32.79 -6.86 -115.57
N THR A 404 -33.12 -6.07 -114.53
CA THR A 404 -32.53 -6.16 -113.18
C THR A 404 -33.45 -5.57 -112.10
N LEU A 405 -33.21 -5.92 -110.83
CA LEU A 405 -33.90 -5.43 -109.63
C LEU A 405 -32.88 -4.74 -108.70
N VAL A 406 -33.19 -3.54 -108.22
CA VAL A 406 -32.27 -2.72 -107.41
C VAL A 406 -33.03 -1.94 -106.34
N SER A 407 -32.53 -1.90 -105.10
CA SER A 407 -33.15 -1.15 -103.98
C SER A 407 -32.33 0.06 -103.54
N THR A 408 -32.95 1.24 -103.42
CA THR A 408 -32.37 2.42 -102.77
C THR A 408 -32.34 2.25 -101.25
N TYR A 409 -31.42 2.95 -100.56
CA TYR A 409 -31.27 2.84 -99.10
C TYR A 409 -31.77 4.08 -98.33
N LEU A 410 -31.87 3.93 -97.00
CA LEU A 410 -32.15 5.01 -96.04
C LEU A 410 -30.84 5.51 -95.42
N SER A 411 -30.63 6.82 -95.46
CA SER A 411 -29.52 7.52 -94.80
C SER A 411 -29.59 7.42 -93.27
N ASN A 412 -28.45 7.51 -92.59
CA ASN A 412 -28.37 7.34 -91.12
C ASN A 412 -28.73 8.63 -90.35
N PRO A 413 -29.25 8.53 -89.10
CA PRO A 413 -29.48 9.68 -88.22
C PRO A 413 -28.20 10.39 -87.79
N ASP A 414 -28.04 11.68 -88.09
CA ASP A 414 -26.85 12.45 -87.70
C ASP A 414 -27.06 13.35 -86.46
N GLY A 415 -25.93 13.70 -85.82
CA GLY A 415 -25.89 14.75 -84.79
C GLY A 415 -26.50 14.41 -83.43
N LEU A 416 -26.49 13.14 -83.01
CA LEU A 416 -26.97 12.68 -81.70
C LEU A 416 -26.18 13.35 -80.54
N LEU A 417 -26.88 14.11 -79.69
CA LEU A 417 -26.31 14.95 -78.62
C LEU A 417 -27.13 14.88 -77.33
N PHE A 418 -26.46 14.99 -76.19
CA PHE A 418 -27.09 15.04 -74.86
C PHE A 418 -27.07 16.47 -74.32
N LYS A 419 -28.24 17.03 -74.00
CA LYS A 419 -28.37 18.39 -73.46
C LYS A 419 -28.28 18.45 -71.94
N SER A 420 -28.99 17.54 -71.27
CA SER A 420 -29.09 17.50 -69.83
C SER A 420 -29.15 16.04 -69.35
N ILE A 421 -28.38 15.74 -68.31
CA ILE A 421 -28.26 14.41 -67.69
C ILE A 421 -28.50 14.61 -66.21
N MET A 422 -29.59 14.03 -65.70
CA MET A 422 -29.99 14.07 -64.28
C MET A 422 -29.79 12.67 -63.66
N GLU A 423 -30.22 12.50 -62.42
CA GLU A 423 -30.20 11.21 -61.71
C GLU A 423 -31.12 10.16 -62.37
N THR A 424 -32.31 10.57 -62.83
CA THR A 424 -33.35 9.65 -63.35
C THR A 424 -33.88 10.01 -64.74
N SER A 425 -33.26 10.97 -65.43
CA SER A 425 -33.70 11.41 -66.76
C SER A 425 -32.59 11.99 -67.62
N VAL A 426 -32.72 11.87 -68.95
CA VAL A 426 -31.80 12.43 -69.95
C VAL A 426 -32.59 13.12 -71.08
N GLU A 427 -32.13 14.29 -71.49
CA GLU A 427 -32.63 15.02 -72.68
C GLU A 427 -31.67 14.84 -73.86
N VAL A 428 -32.19 14.30 -74.97
CA VAL A 428 -31.43 13.91 -76.18
C VAL A 428 -31.94 14.70 -77.37
N GLN A 429 -31.04 15.23 -78.20
CA GLN A 429 -31.35 15.93 -79.46
C GLN A 429 -30.59 15.27 -80.63
N TRP A 430 -31.13 15.36 -81.85
CA TRP A 430 -30.45 14.96 -83.09
C TRP A 430 -30.83 15.92 -84.24
N GLN A 431 -30.30 15.68 -85.45
CA GLN A 431 -30.63 16.47 -86.64
C GLN A 431 -31.78 15.83 -87.44
N PRO A 432 -32.66 16.62 -88.09
CA PRO A 432 -33.66 16.09 -89.00
C PRO A 432 -33.02 15.60 -90.31
N LEU A 433 -33.67 14.66 -90.99
CA LEU A 433 -33.34 14.29 -92.37
C LEU A 433 -34.07 15.23 -93.35
N ASP A 434 -33.45 15.51 -94.50
CA ASP A 434 -33.98 16.45 -95.51
C ASP A 434 -35.08 15.85 -96.42
N TYR A 435 -35.56 14.62 -96.13
CA TYR A 435 -36.60 13.92 -96.89
C TYR A 435 -37.70 13.34 -95.98
N LEU A 436 -38.77 12.80 -96.58
CA LEU A 436 -39.92 12.25 -95.86
C LEU A 436 -39.71 10.76 -95.50
N PHE A 437 -39.96 10.46 -94.23
CA PHE A 437 -39.91 9.14 -93.59
C PHE A 437 -40.92 9.12 -92.44
N ASP A 438 -41.25 7.94 -91.92
CA ASP A 438 -42.39 7.75 -91.00
C ASP A 438 -42.08 8.21 -89.57
N GLY A 439 -40.88 7.87 -89.08
CA GLY A 439 -40.53 8.15 -87.69
C GLY A 439 -39.12 7.77 -87.30
N TRP A 440 -38.81 8.08 -86.05
CA TRP A 440 -37.60 7.66 -85.36
C TRP A 440 -37.92 6.55 -84.36
N GLU A 441 -36.96 5.69 -84.11
CA GLU A 441 -36.96 4.78 -82.96
C GLU A 441 -35.73 5.09 -82.10
N ILE A 442 -35.97 5.46 -80.84
CA ILE A 442 -34.91 5.66 -79.85
C ILE A 442 -35.00 4.59 -78.76
N SER A 443 -33.84 4.08 -78.33
CA SER A 443 -33.73 3.03 -77.33
C SER A 443 -32.68 3.37 -76.28
N PHE A 444 -32.96 3.09 -75.01
CA PHE A 444 -32.06 3.26 -73.86
C PHE A 444 -31.87 1.89 -73.20
N ILE A 445 -30.74 1.25 -73.45
CA ILE A 445 -30.43 -0.11 -72.99
C ILE A 445 -29.44 -0.01 -71.82
N PRO A 446 -29.78 -0.48 -70.60
CA PRO A 446 -28.83 -0.49 -69.48
C PRO A 446 -27.71 -1.51 -69.76
N LYS A 447 -26.50 -1.25 -69.26
CA LYS A 447 -25.30 -2.08 -69.49
C LYS A 447 -25.49 -3.57 -69.15
N ASP A 448 -26.28 -3.88 -68.13
CA ASP A 448 -26.59 -5.25 -67.68
C ASP A 448 -27.59 -5.97 -68.63
N ASN A 449 -28.06 -5.34 -69.72
CA ASN A 449 -29.15 -5.79 -70.61
C ASN A 449 -30.50 -6.06 -69.91
N ASP A 450 -30.64 -5.62 -68.66
CA ASP A 450 -31.79 -5.80 -67.75
C ASP A 450 -33.00 -4.92 -68.11
N GLY A 451 -33.51 -5.08 -69.34
CA GLY A 451 -34.67 -4.38 -69.89
C GLY A 451 -34.34 -2.98 -70.45
N GLY A 452 -34.26 -2.87 -71.78
CA GLY A 452 -34.15 -1.58 -72.47
C GLY A 452 -35.50 -0.87 -72.62
N MET A 453 -35.49 0.46 -72.54
CA MET A 453 -36.66 1.30 -72.83
C MET A 453 -36.62 1.74 -74.30
N THR A 454 -37.65 1.43 -75.08
CA THR A 454 -37.80 1.85 -76.48
C THR A 454 -38.96 2.83 -76.65
N ALA A 455 -38.79 3.82 -77.52
CA ALA A 455 -39.83 4.77 -77.90
C ALA A 455 -39.77 5.04 -79.41
N GLN A 456 -40.92 4.90 -80.08
CA GLN A 456 -41.11 5.34 -81.46
C GLN A 456 -41.72 6.74 -81.48
N LEU A 457 -41.21 7.61 -82.36
CA LEU A 457 -41.47 9.04 -82.40
C LEU A 457 -41.79 9.47 -83.84
N PRO A 458 -42.76 10.37 -84.09
CA PRO A 458 -42.96 10.95 -85.41
C PRO A 458 -41.70 11.61 -85.97
N SER A 459 -41.51 11.57 -87.30
CA SER A 459 -40.32 12.10 -87.98
C SER A 459 -40.03 13.58 -87.71
N THR A 460 -41.06 14.36 -87.34
CA THR A 460 -40.94 15.76 -86.92
C THR A 460 -40.26 15.99 -85.57
N ILE A 461 -40.02 14.94 -84.76
CA ILE A 461 -39.38 15.06 -83.44
C ILE A 461 -37.87 14.90 -83.57
N THR A 462 -37.12 15.91 -83.12
CA THR A 462 -35.65 15.90 -83.05
C THR A 462 -35.13 16.12 -81.62
N LEU A 463 -36.02 16.09 -80.63
CA LEU A 463 -35.74 16.31 -79.21
C LEU A 463 -36.61 15.39 -78.35
N PHE A 464 -36.00 14.62 -77.45
CA PHE A 464 -36.70 13.66 -76.59
C PHE A 464 -36.18 13.69 -75.16
N HIS A 465 -37.08 13.54 -74.18
CA HIS A 465 -36.75 13.51 -72.75
C HIS A 465 -37.15 12.15 -72.16
N GLN A 466 -36.15 11.31 -71.92
CA GLN A 466 -36.34 10.00 -71.28
C GLN A 466 -36.35 10.19 -69.77
N THR A 467 -37.34 9.59 -69.09
CA THR A 467 -37.49 9.59 -67.62
C THR A 467 -37.56 8.15 -67.09
N GLY A 468 -37.36 7.97 -65.78
CA GLY A 468 -37.43 6.65 -65.12
C GLY A 468 -36.14 5.82 -65.21
N LEU A 469 -35.02 6.44 -65.57
CA LEU A 469 -33.70 5.79 -65.60
C LEU A 469 -33.20 5.52 -64.16
N ARG A 470 -32.33 4.50 -63.99
CA ARG A 470 -31.68 4.17 -62.71
C ARG A 470 -30.54 5.18 -62.45
N PRO A 471 -30.39 5.74 -61.23
CA PRO A 471 -29.28 6.64 -60.87
C PRO A 471 -27.90 5.97 -60.86
N GLY A 472 -26.89 6.73 -61.28
CA GLY A 472 -25.49 6.31 -61.38
C GLY A 472 -25.23 5.17 -62.38
N GLU A 473 -26.15 4.90 -63.31
CA GLU A 473 -26.13 3.70 -64.16
C GLU A 473 -25.80 4.02 -65.62
N GLU A 474 -25.12 3.10 -66.31
CA GLU A 474 -24.65 3.29 -67.68
C GLU A 474 -25.68 2.78 -68.70
N TYR A 475 -26.05 3.65 -69.64
CA TYR A 475 -27.04 3.38 -70.69
C TYR A 475 -26.44 3.58 -72.08
N THR A 476 -26.64 2.58 -72.93
CA THR A 476 -26.40 2.65 -74.38
C THR A 476 -27.66 3.19 -75.05
N VAL A 477 -27.53 4.34 -75.72
CA VAL A 477 -28.62 5.01 -76.44
C VAL A 477 -28.45 4.75 -77.93
N ASN A 478 -29.44 4.14 -78.59
CA ASN A 478 -29.44 3.96 -80.05
C ASN A 478 -30.62 4.71 -80.68
N LEU A 479 -30.36 5.42 -81.78
CA LEU A 479 -31.35 6.11 -82.62
C LEU A 479 -31.38 5.48 -84.02
N VAL A 480 -32.58 5.29 -84.58
CA VAL A 480 -32.82 4.69 -85.90
C VAL A 480 -33.90 5.47 -86.65
N ALA A 481 -33.79 5.62 -87.97
CA ALA A 481 -34.89 6.11 -88.82
C ALA A 481 -35.71 4.95 -89.38
N LEU A 482 -37.03 5.15 -89.50
CA LEU A 482 -38.01 4.18 -90.00
C LEU A 482 -38.71 4.72 -91.26
N LYS A 483 -38.84 3.89 -92.29
CA LYS A 483 -39.72 4.13 -93.46
C LYS A 483 -40.25 2.80 -94.00
N ASP A 484 -41.56 2.64 -94.06
CA ASP A 484 -42.26 1.40 -94.43
C ASP A 484 -41.79 0.17 -93.62
N GLN A 485 -41.04 -0.74 -94.24
CA GLN A 485 -40.36 -1.86 -93.54
C GLN A 485 -38.83 -1.71 -93.49
N GLY A 486 -38.31 -0.61 -94.01
CA GLY A 486 -36.90 -0.22 -93.93
C GLY A 486 -36.55 0.42 -92.59
N ARG A 487 -35.35 0.10 -92.10
CA ARG A 487 -34.72 0.73 -90.93
C ARG A 487 -33.33 1.22 -91.37
N SER A 488 -32.92 2.40 -90.95
CA SER A 488 -31.53 2.85 -91.11
C SER A 488 -30.58 1.96 -90.29
N GLN A 489 -29.26 2.15 -90.43
CA GLN A 489 -28.36 1.64 -89.39
C GLN A 489 -28.59 2.43 -88.09
N PRO A 490 -28.41 1.80 -86.91
CA PRO A 490 -28.53 2.48 -85.64
C PRO A 490 -27.31 3.37 -85.38
N VAL A 491 -27.53 4.58 -84.89
CA VAL A 491 -26.47 5.45 -84.37
C VAL A 491 -26.47 5.39 -82.85
N THR A 492 -25.33 4.99 -82.29
CA THR A 492 -25.17 4.60 -80.88
C THR A 492 -24.25 5.55 -80.13
N ALA A 493 -24.65 5.96 -78.91
CA ALA A 493 -23.80 6.68 -77.95
C ALA A 493 -24.10 6.22 -76.51
N THR A 494 -23.16 6.36 -75.60
CA THR A 494 -23.34 5.96 -74.18
C THR A 494 -23.43 7.17 -73.24
N ILE A 495 -24.21 7.03 -72.18
CA ILE A 495 -24.29 7.99 -71.06
C ILE A 495 -24.22 7.27 -69.71
N ILE A 496 -23.91 8.01 -68.66
CA ILE A 496 -24.04 7.58 -67.27
C ILE A 496 -24.91 8.62 -66.56
N THR A 497 -25.97 8.19 -65.88
CA THR A 497 -26.85 9.09 -65.09
C THR A 497 -26.13 9.60 -63.83
N LEU A 498 -26.60 10.73 -63.27
CA LEU A 498 -26.02 11.24 -62.02
C LEU A 498 -26.31 10.30 -60.84
N ILE A 499 -25.42 10.32 -59.84
CA ILE A 499 -25.56 9.56 -58.59
C ILE A 499 -26.56 10.30 -57.69
N ASP A 500 -27.64 9.65 -57.26
CA ASP A 500 -28.58 10.25 -56.32
C ASP A 500 -27.96 10.37 -54.92
N GLY A 501 -28.31 11.44 -54.21
CA GLY A 501 -27.78 11.72 -52.87
C GLY A 501 -28.50 10.94 -51.76
N PRO A 502 -27.85 10.76 -50.58
CA PRO A 502 -28.55 10.42 -49.35
C PRO A 502 -29.68 11.42 -49.07
N THR A 503 -30.81 10.93 -48.54
CA THR A 503 -32.00 11.77 -48.26
C THR A 503 -32.46 11.62 -46.81
N GLN A 504 -33.38 12.48 -46.35
CA GLN A 504 -33.93 12.43 -44.99
C GLN A 504 -32.85 12.41 -43.89
N LEU A 505 -31.94 13.39 -43.92
CA LEU A 505 -30.93 13.56 -42.86
C LEU A 505 -31.62 14.06 -41.57
N ILE A 506 -31.53 13.29 -40.50
CA ILE A 506 -32.13 13.57 -39.19
C ILE A 506 -31.04 13.45 -38.13
N VAL A 507 -31.06 14.36 -37.15
CA VAL A 507 -30.26 14.25 -35.93
C VAL A 507 -31.20 13.98 -34.76
N ARG A 508 -30.91 12.96 -33.96
CA ARG A 508 -31.61 12.58 -32.73
C ARG A 508 -30.61 12.31 -31.61
N ASP A 509 -31.13 12.07 -30.41
CA ASP A 509 -30.36 11.65 -29.24
C ASP A 509 -29.11 12.53 -29.00
N VAL A 510 -29.31 13.84 -29.11
CA VAL A 510 -28.29 14.87 -28.92
C VAL A 510 -28.06 15.07 -27.42
N LEU A 511 -26.80 14.93 -27.01
CA LEU A 511 -26.31 15.13 -25.65
C LEU A 511 -25.25 16.25 -25.66
N ASP A 512 -24.46 16.36 -24.59
CA ASP A 512 -23.39 17.34 -24.45
C ASP A 512 -22.19 17.08 -25.39
N THR A 513 -21.86 15.81 -25.60
CA THR A 513 -20.61 15.34 -26.25
C THR A 513 -20.86 14.34 -27.38
N VAL A 514 -22.12 13.95 -27.59
CA VAL A 514 -22.56 12.91 -28.52
C VAL A 514 -23.81 13.37 -29.27
N ALA A 515 -23.96 12.99 -30.54
CA ALA A 515 -25.20 13.16 -31.29
C ALA A 515 -25.39 12.00 -32.28
N PHE A 516 -26.62 11.57 -32.52
CA PHE A 516 -26.92 10.45 -33.42
C PHE A 516 -27.50 10.95 -34.74
N VAL A 517 -26.87 10.59 -35.86
CA VAL A 517 -27.23 11.07 -37.20
C VAL A 517 -27.74 9.89 -38.03
N GLU A 518 -28.88 10.05 -38.69
CA GLU A 518 -29.53 9.04 -39.54
C GLU A 518 -29.88 9.63 -40.91
N TRP A 519 -29.82 8.81 -41.96
CA TRP A 519 -30.18 9.17 -43.33
C TRP A 519 -30.72 7.96 -44.10
N SER A 520 -31.60 8.21 -45.07
CA SER A 520 -31.94 7.22 -46.09
C SER A 520 -30.78 7.08 -47.09
N PRO A 521 -30.29 5.85 -47.37
CA PRO A 521 -29.20 5.64 -48.32
C PRO A 521 -29.63 5.94 -49.77
N PRO A 522 -28.68 6.26 -50.66
CA PRO A 522 -28.95 6.50 -52.08
C PRO A 522 -29.38 5.20 -52.80
N LYS A 523 -30.08 5.34 -53.93
CA LYS A 523 -30.53 4.21 -54.76
C LYS A 523 -29.45 3.72 -55.73
N ALA A 524 -28.57 4.62 -56.17
CA ALA A 524 -27.36 4.29 -56.88
C ALA A 524 -26.46 3.40 -56.01
N LYS A 525 -25.86 2.37 -56.60
CA LYS A 525 -24.73 1.66 -56.00
C LYS A 525 -23.59 2.68 -55.82
N VAL A 526 -23.21 2.98 -54.58
CA VAL A 526 -22.08 3.87 -54.22
C VAL A 526 -20.97 3.08 -53.56
N ASP A 527 -19.72 3.53 -53.69
CA ASP A 527 -18.54 2.86 -53.13
C ASP A 527 -18.38 3.18 -51.63
N GLN A 528 -18.78 4.39 -51.24
CA GLN A 528 -18.68 4.92 -49.88
C GLN A 528 -19.70 6.03 -49.64
N ILE A 529 -20.07 6.24 -48.38
CA ILE A 529 -20.76 7.45 -47.90
C ILE A 529 -19.70 8.38 -47.28
N ILE A 530 -19.77 9.68 -47.56
CA ILE A 530 -18.95 10.69 -46.90
C ILE A 530 -19.85 11.48 -45.94
N LEU A 531 -19.49 11.47 -44.66
CA LEU A 531 -20.10 12.31 -43.63
C LEU A 531 -19.09 13.41 -43.24
N ARG A 532 -19.53 14.67 -43.16
CA ARG A 532 -18.71 15.80 -42.74
C ARG A 532 -19.43 16.58 -41.64
N TYR A 533 -18.73 17.02 -40.59
CA TYR A 533 -19.31 17.93 -39.60
C TYR A 533 -18.32 18.97 -39.07
N GLY A 534 -18.83 20.07 -38.54
CA GLY A 534 -18.01 21.12 -37.93
C GLY A 534 -18.87 22.18 -37.22
N LEU A 535 -18.23 23.07 -36.47
CA LEU A 535 -18.91 24.15 -35.76
C LEU A 535 -19.48 25.18 -36.76
N VAL A 536 -20.71 25.62 -36.52
CA VAL A 536 -21.36 26.67 -37.32
C VAL A 536 -20.63 28.00 -37.14
N GLY A 537 -20.42 28.74 -38.24
CA GLY A 537 -19.80 30.07 -38.23
C GLY A 537 -18.28 30.10 -38.01
N VAL A 538 -17.60 28.95 -37.97
CA VAL A 538 -16.14 28.86 -37.87
C VAL A 538 -15.55 28.39 -39.20
N ASP A 539 -14.81 29.27 -39.89
CA ASP A 539 -14.04 28.91 -41.10
C ASP A 539 -12.87 27.98 -40.74
N GLY A 540 -13.15 26.67 -40.72
CA GLY A 540 -12.21 25.62 -40.38
C GLY A 540 -12.48 24.31 -41.11
N PRO A 541 -11.52 23.35 -41.09
CA PRO A 541 -11.67 22.06 -41.74
C PRO A 541 -12.74 21.21 -41.03
N LYS A 542 -13.90 21.01 -41.68
CA LYS A 542 -14.94 20.08 -41.23
C LYS A 542 -14.38 18.65 -41.14
N THR A 543 -14.54 18.02 -39.97
CA THR A 543 -14.13 16.63 -39.73
C THR A 543 -14.87 15.71 -40.70
N THR A 544 -14.14 14.91 -41.47
CA THR A 544 -14.68 14.15 -42.60
C THR A 544 -14.42 12.66 -42.41
N PHE A 545 -15.49 11.88 -42.37
CA PHE A 545 -15.50 10.42 -42.23
C PHE A 545 -15.90 9.76 -43.56
N ARG A 546 -15.24 8.65 -43.88
CA ARG A 546 -15.61 7.75 -44.99
C ARG A 546 -16.23 6.50 -44.40
N LEU A 547 -17.49 6.26 -44.74
CA LEU A 547 -18.35 5.23 -44.17
C LEU A 547 -18.68 4.18 -45.25
N GLN A 548 -18.93 2.95 -44.82
CA GLN A 548 -19.38 1.87 -45.72
C GLN A 548 -20.73 2.24 -46.37
N PRO A 549 -20.96 1.86 -47.65
CA PRO A 549 -22.15 2.29 -48.40
C PRO A 549 -23.47 1.69 -47.89
N THR A 550 -23.40 0.69 -47.01
CA THR A 550 -24.54 0.07 -46.32
C THR A 550 -24.99 0.81 -45.06
N LEU A 551 -24.26 1.82 -44.59
CA LEU A 551 -24.62 2.58 -43.40
C LEU A 551 -25.68 3.64 -43.68
N SER A 552 -26.75 3.62 -42.90
CA SER A 552 -27.82 4.61 -42.83
C SER A 552 -27.75 5.49 -41.57
N GLN A 553 -26.77 5.27 -40.69
CA GLN A 553 -26.69 5.94 -39.39
C GLN A 553 -25.26 5.97 -38.83
N TYR A 554 -24.96 6.98 -38.01
CA TYR A 554 -23.65 7.17 -37.37
C TYR A 554 -23.75 7.97 -36.06
N SER A 555 -22.93 7.62 -35.07
CA SER A 555 -22.79 8.37 -33.81
C SER A 555 -21.62 9.34 -33.91
N LEU A 556 -21.92 10.64 -33.84
CA LEU A 556 -20.93 11.68 -33.63
C LEU A 556 -20.50 11.67 -32.16
N GLN A 557 -19.20 11.78 -31.91
CA GLN A 557 -18.61 11.73 -30.56
C GLN A 557 -17.52 12.81 -30.44
N VAL A 558 -17.16 13.13 -29.20
CA VAL A 558 -16.19 14.20 -28.88
C VAL A 558 -16.64 15.56 -29.45
N LEU A 559 -17.94 15.82 -29.36
CA LEU A 559 -18.52 17.14 -29.58
C LEU A 559 -18.25 18.03 -28.35
N ARG A 560 -18.25 19.35 -28.57
CA ARG A 560 -18.20 20.33 -27.48
C ARG A 560 -19.61 20.56 -26.92
N PRO A 561 -19.80 20.64 -25.60
CA PRO A 561 -21.07 21.05 -24.99
C PRO A 561 -21.52 22.46 -25.41
N GLY A 562 -22.83 22.71 -25.35
CA GLY A 562 -23.46 24.01 -25.63
C GLY A 562 -23.16 24.62 -27.02
N SER A 563 -22.72 23.82 -27.99
CA SER A 563 -22.12 24.27 -29.24
C SER A 563 -22.95 23.85 -30.46
N THR A 564 -23.09 24.74 -31.45
CA THR A 564 -23.86 24.44 -32.67
C THR A 564 -22.96 23.86 -33.76
N TYR A 565 -23.37 22.72 -34.31
CA TYR A 565 -22.70 21.95 -35.34
C TYR A 565 -23.56 21.83 -36.60
N GLU A 566 -22.93 21.99 -37.77
CA GLU A 566 -23.50 21.58 -39.06
C GLU A 566 -22.96 20.18 -39.39
N VAL A 567 -23.85 19.26 -39.80
CA VAL A 567 -23.49 17.94 -40.35
C VAL A 567 -24.04 17.80 -41.76
N SER A 568 -23.26 17.21 -42.66
CA SER A 568 -23.61 16.94 -44.04
C SER A 568 -23.21 15.53 -44.50
N VAL A 569 -24.00 14.92 -45.38
CA VAL A 569 -23.81 13.54 -45.87
C VAL A 569 -23.99 13.48 -47.39
N SER A 570 -23.10 12.77 -48.07
CA SER A 570 -23.06 12.55 -49.53
C SER A 570 -22.64 11.10 -49.85
N GLY A 571 -22.98 10.63 -51.06
CA GLY A 571 -22.50 9.37 -51.61
C GLY A 571 -21.39 9.59 -52.65
N VAL A 572 -20.48 8.63 -52.79
CA VAL A 572 -19.42 8.67 -53.82
C VAL A 572 -19.35 7.35 -54.59
N ARG A 573 -19.36 7.42 -55.92
CA ARG A 573 -19.13 6.30 -56.86
C ARG A 573 -18.08 6.72 -57.88
N ASN A 574 -17.06 5.90 -58.10
CA ASN A 574 -15.97 6.11 -59.07
C ASN A 574 -15.30 7.51 -59.01
N GLY A 575 -15.16 8.06 -57.81
CA GLY A 575 -14.56 9.38 -57.56
C GLY A 575 -15.50 10.59 -57.75
N THR A 576 -16.69 10.40 -58.33
CA THR A 576 -17.76 11.41 -58.39
C THR A 576 -18.61 11.39 -57.11
N GLU A 577 -18.89 12.59 -56.57
CA GLU A 577 -19.69 12.81 -55.36
C GLU A 577 -21.11 13.27 -55.73
N SER A 578 -22.12 12.76 -55.01
CA SER A 578 -23.53 13.13 -55.17
C SER A 578 -23.82 14.55 -54.67
N GLY A 579 -25.06 15.00 -54.85
CA GLY A 579 -25.60 16.07 -54.00
C GLY A 579 -25.44 15.70 -52.51
N ALA A 580 -25.06 16.68 -51.69
CA ALA A 580 -24.94 16.53 -50.24
C ALA A 580 -26.16 17.14 -49.54
N ILE A 581 -26.72 16.41 -48.58
CA ILE A 581 -27.76 16.91 -47.66
C ILE A 581 -27.08 17.39 -46.37
N SER A 582 -27.52 18.51 -45.79
CA SER A 582 -27.00 19.02 -44.52
C SER A 582 -28.09 19.52 -43.57
N THR A 583 -27.76 19.58 -42.28
CA THR A 583 -28.61 20.12 -41.20
C THR A 583 -27.74 20.62 -40.04
N GLU A 584 -28.29 21.52 -39.23
CA GLU A 584 -27.66 22.03 -38.00
C GLU A 584 -28.31 21.44 -36.74
N PHE A 585 -27.53 21.32 -35.66
CA PHE A 585 -28.00 20.96 -34.32
C PHE A 585 -27.10 21.60 -33.26
N THR A 586 -27.61 21.78 -32.03
CA THR A 586 -26.85 22.31 -30.88
C THR A 586 -26.75 21.23 -29.80
N THR A 587 -25.55 20.97 -29.29
CA THR A 587 -25.33 20.04 -28.17
C THR A 587 -25.90 20.59 -26.86
N GLU A 588 -26.21 19.68 -25.93
CA GLU A 588 -26.64 20.06 -24.58
C GLU A 588 -25.49 20.73 -23.80
N ILE A 589 -25.85 21.46 -22.74
CA ILE A 589 -24.88 22.02 -21.78
C ILE A 589 -24.43 20.87 -20.87
N ASP A 590 -23.14 20.76 -20.57
CA ASP A 590 -22.63 19.68 -19.72
C ASP A 590 -23.03 19.84 -18.24
N ALA A 591 -23.21 18.72 -17.56
CA ALA A 591 -23.43 18.70 -16.12
C ALA A 591 -22.10 19.01 -15.39
N PRO A 592 -22.08 19.88 -14.35
CA PRO A 592 -20.85 20.23 -13.64
C PRO A 592 -20.21 19.01 -12.97
N LYS A 593 -18.90 18.85 -13.19
CA LYS A 593 -18.15 17.61 -12.87
C LYS A 593 -17.52 17.68 -11.48
N ASN A 594 -17.17 16.52 -10.91
CA ASN A 594 -16.46 16.37 -9.62
C ASN A 594 -17.02 17.14 -8.41
N LEU A 595 -18.35 17.32 -8.34
CA LEU A 595 -19.05 17.92 -7.20
C LEU A 595 -18.66 17.26 -5.87
N ARG A 596 -18.11 18.06 -4.94
CA ARG A 596 -17.60 17.65 -3.64
C ARG A 596 -17.94 18.62 -2.52
N VAL A 597 -17.96 18.13 -1.29
CA VAL A 597 -18.02 18.97 -0.07
C VAL A 597 -16.59 19.26 0.39
N LEU A 598 -16.22 20.55 0.44
CA LEU A 598 -14.90 21.00 0.93
C LEU A 598 -14.87 21.07 2.46
N SER A 599 -15.86 21.74 3.05
CA SER A 599 -15.97 21.95 4.48
C SER A 599 -17.43 21.88 4.93
N LYS A 600 -17.66 21.61 6.21
CA LYS A 600 -19.00 21.58 6.79
C LYS A 600 -19.03 21.96 8.25
N THR A 601 -20.08 22.67 8.63
CA THR A 601 -20.43 22.97 10.02
C THR A 601 -21.74 22.27 10.37
N SER A 602 -22.33 22.56 11.53
CA SER A 602 -23.68 22.13 11.85
C SER A 602 -24.77 22.81 11.02
N THR A 603 -24.54 24.02 10.51
CA THR A 603 -25.54 24.82 9.79
C THR A 603 -25.12 25.24 8.37
N SER A 604 -23.96 24.76 7.89
CA SER A 604 -23.46 25.09 6.55
C SER A 604 -22.68 23.95 5.87
N LEU A 605 -22.69 23.99 4.54
CA LEU A 605 -21.95 23.08 3.64
C LEU A 605 -21.23 23.92 2.58
N GLU A 606 -19.90 23.86 2.54
CA GLU A 606 -19.11 24.43 1.45
C GLU A 606 -18.94 23.38 0.34
N LEU A 607 -19.37 23.75 -0.86
CA LEU A 607 -19.43 22.89 -2.05
C LEU A 607 -18.48 23.43 -3.11
N GLU A 608 -17.85 22.54 -3.87
CA GLU A 608 -17.03 22.86 -5.03
C GLU A 608 -17.31 21.88 -6.16
N TRP A 609 -17.27 22.35 -7.40
CA TRP A 609 -17.40 21.55 -8.63
C TRP A 609 -16.52 22.15 -9.73
N ASP A 610 -16.15 21.33 -10.70
CA ASP A 610 -15.44 21.76 -11.90
C ASP A 610 -16.39 22.57 -12.81
N ASN A 611 -15.85 23.60 -13.45
CA ASN A 611 -16.62 24.42 -14.38
C ASN A 611 -17.01 23.65 -15.65
N SER A 612 -18.15 24.00 -16.24
CA SER A 612 -18.61 23.51 -17.54
C SER A 612 -17.58 23.74 -18.65
N GLU A 613 -17.58 22.83 -19.63
CA GLU A 613 -16.87 23.02 -20.90
C GLU A 613 -17.66 23.92 -21.88
N ALA A 614 -18.96 24.07 -21.66
CA ALA A 614 -19.79 25.11 -22.27
C ALA A 614 -19.54 26.50 -21.64
N ASP A 615 -19.67 27.56 -22.45
CA ASP A 615 -19.60 28.96 -22.01
C ASP A 615 -20.91 29.36 -21.30
N VAL A 616 -20.92 29.33 -19.96
CA VAL A 616 -22.13 29.44 -19.12
C VAL A 616 -22.09 30.66 -18.20
N GLU A 617 -23.25 31.27 -17.96
CA GLU A 617 -23.38 32.48 -17.12
C GLU A 617 -23.14 32.19 -15.62
N GLY A 618 -23.37 30.96 -15.20
CA GLY A 618 -23.20 30.50 -13.82
C GLY A 618 -23.97 29.22 -13.53
N TYR A 619 -24.20 28.95 -12.24
CA TYR A 619 -24.82 27.72 -11.75
C TYR A 619 -26.06 28.00 -10.92
N ARG A 620 -27.06 27.12 -11.05
CA ARG A 620 -28.19 27.01 -10.14
C ARG A 620 -27.93 25.84 -9.20
N VAL A 621 -27.77 26.15 -7.91
CA VAL A 621 -27.73 25.15 -6.84
C VAL A 621 -29.12 25.06 -6.23
N VAL A 622 -29.68 23.85 -6.20
CA VAL A 622 -30.97 23.52 -5.57
C VAL A 622 -30.71 22.50 -4.47
N TYR A 623 -31.32 22.67 -3.31
CA TYR A 623 -31.11 21.75 -2.18
C TYR A 623 -32.37 21.60 -1.32
N SER A 624 -32.53 20.42 -0.72
CA SER A 624 -33.64 20.09 0.16
C SER A 624 -33.24 18.99 1.14
N THR A 625 -33.91 18.91 2.29
CA THR A 625 -33.80 17.73 3.15
C THR A 625 -34.43 16.51 2.44
N LEU A 626 -33.85 15.32 2.56
CA LEU A 626 -34.33 14.10 1.86
C LEU A 626 -35.79 13.67 2.14
N ALA A 627 -36.48 14.32 3.09
CA ALA A 627 -37.87 14.07 3.45
C ALA A 627 -38.78 15.31 3.30
N GLY A 628 -38.36 16.34 2.54
CA GLY A 628 -39.09 17.60 2.39
C GLY A 628 -39.58 17.83 0.96
N ASP A 629 -40.86 18.21 0.82
CA ASP A 629 -41.49 18.56 -0.47
C ASP A 629 -41.02 19.92 -1.05
N GLN A 630 -40.27 20.70 -0.25
CA GLN A 630 -39.83 22.06 -0.59
C GLN A 630 -38.31 22.13 -0.69
N TYR A 631 -37.83 22.83 -1.71
CA TYR A 631 -36.42 23.01 -2.02
C TYR A 631 -36.03 24.50 -2.05
N ASP A 632 -34.86 24.79 -1.52
CA ASP A 632 -34.22 26.09 -1.59
C ASP A 632 -33.33 26.20 -2.82
N LYS A 633 -33.06 27.43 -3.26
CA LYS A 633 -32.31 27.71 -4.49
C LYS A 633 -31.35 28.89 -4.32
N VAL A 634 -30.13 28.71 -4.81
CA VAL A 634 -29.08 29.74 -4.86
C VAL A 634 -28.57 29.81 -6.31
N ILE A 635 -28.31 31.04 -6.78
CA ILE A 635 -27.62 31.28 -8.05
C ILE A 635 -26.19 31.67 -7.71
N VAL A 636 -25.24 31.00 -8.33
CA VAL A 636 -23.80 31.17 -8.09
C VAL A 636 -23.17 31.64 -9.41
N PRO A 637 -22.53 32.82 -9.47
CA PRO A 637 -21.85 33.28 -10.68
C PRO A 637 -20.66 32.37 -11.00
N LEU A 638 -20.27 32.32 -12.28
CA LEU A 638 -19.04 31.65 -12.70
C LEU A 638 -17.82 32.28 -12.00
N ASN A 639 -16.90 31.43 -11.52
CA ASN A 639 -15.63 31.85 -10.92
C ASN A 639 -14.49 31.78 -11.94
N ASP A 640 -13.54 32.74 -11.90
CA ASP A 640 -12.40 32.87 -12.84
C ASP A 640 -11.41 31.67 -12.86
N GLY A 641 -11.60 30.68 -11.97
CA GLY A 641 -10.79 29.48 -11.87
C GLY A 641 -11.30 28.30 -12.70
N ALA A 642 -10.67 27.14 -12.51
CA ALA A 642 -11.16 25.88 -13.08
C ALA A 642 -12.38 25.30 -12.31
N THR A 643 -12.58 25.72 -11.07
CA THR A 643 -13.70 25.30 -10.21
C THR A 643 -14.52 26.50 -9.75
N THR A 644 -15.82 26.29 -9.57
CA THR A 644 -16.72 27.21 -8.86
C THR A 644 -17.09 26.61 -7.51
N LYS A 645 -17.28 27.45 -6.50
CA LYS A 645 -17.64 27.03 -5.14
C LYS A 645 -18.71 27.92 -4.53
N THR A 646 -19.49 27.37 -3.59
CA THR A 646 -20.47 28.12 -2.80
C THR A 646 -20.61 27.57 -1.39
N THR A 647 -21.21 28.33 -0.48
CA THR A 647 -21.51 27.88 0.88
C THR A 647 -23.02 27.95 1.12
N LEU A 648 -23.65 26.80 1.22
CA LEU A 648 -25.03 26.69 1.70
C LEU A 648 -25.04 27.00 3.19
N THR A 649 -26.01 27.78 3.65
CA THR A 649 -26.14 28.29 5.03
C THR A 649 -27.56 28.06 5.55
N ASP A 650 -27.80 28.38 6.83
CA ASP A 650 -29.09 28.20 7.53
C ASP A 650 -29.65 26.77 7.48
N LEU A 651 -28.77 25.77 7.37
CA LEU A 651 -29.11 24.35 7.34
C LEU A 651 -29.34 23.78 8.75
N LEU A 652 -30.09 22.68 8.84
CA LEU A 652 -30.35 21.96 10.09
C LEU A 652 -29.16 21.07 10.51
N PRO A 653 -28.79 21.03 11.81
CA PRO A 653 -27.75 20.13 12.32
C PRO A 653 -28.07 18.64 12.16
N GLY A 654 -27.04 17.83 11.97
CA GLY A 654 -27.11 16.36 11.85
C GLY A 654 -28.00 15.82 10.71
N THR A 655 -28.39 16.69 9.78
CA THR A 655 -29.45 16.47 8.79
C THR A 655 -28.85 16.29 7.39
N GLU A 656 -29.50 15.46 6.57
CA GLU A 656 -29.02 15.08 5.25
C GLU A 656 -29.81 15.78 4.15
N TYR A 657 -29.07 16.46 3.28
CA TYR A 657 -29.59 17.26 2.19
C TYR A 657 -29.24 16.61 0.85
N GLY A 658 -30.24 16.46 -0.01
CA GLY A 658 -30.03 16.21 -1.43
C GLY A 658 -29.77 17.55 -2.12
N ILE A 659 -28.67 17.63 -2.86
CA ILE A 659 -28.19 18.84 -3.54
C ILE A 659 -28.08 18.51 -5.03
N GLY A 660 -28.63 19.37 -5.89
CA GLY A 660 -28.48 19.30 -7.35
C GLY A 660 -27.92 20.61 -7.90
N ILE A 661 -26.94 20.53 -8.82
CA ILE A 661 -26.32 21.69 -9.45
C ILE A 661 -26.41 21.60 -10.97
N SER A 662 -27.09 22.56 -11.59
CA SER A 662 -27.14 22.73 -13.05
C SER A 662 -26.33 23.95 -13.47
N ALA A 663 -25.59 23.84 -14.58
CA ALA A 663 -25.05 25.00 -15.29
C ALA A 663 -26.18 25.73 -16.03
N VAL A 664 -26.05 27.04 -16.26
CA VAL A 664 -27.11 27.90 -16.80
C VAL A 664 -26.57 28.81 -17.90
N LEU A 665 -27.27 28.86 -19.04
CA LEU A 665 -27.01 29.77 -20.16
C LEU A 665 -28.34 30.31 -20.68
N GLY A 666 -28.62 31.60 -20.44
CA GLY A 666 -29.90 32.24 -20.68
C GLY A 666 -31.06 31.51 -20.00
N ALA A 667 -31.93 30.88 -20.82
CA ALA A 667 -33.05 30.06 -20.35
C ALA A 667 -32.70 28.57 -20.18
N ASN A 668 -31.63 28.10 -20.83
CA ASN A 668 -31.24 26.70 -20.90
C ASN A 668 -30.41 26.31 -19.68
N GLN A 669 -30.53 25.05 -19.26
CA GLN A 669 -29.88 24.51 -18.06
C GLN A 669 -29.42 23.08 -18.32
N SER A 670 -28.24 22.70 -17.82
CA SER A 670 -27.78 21.31 -17.91
C SER A 670 -28.50 20.39 -16.93
N THR A 671 -28.39 19.08 -17.17
CA THR A 671 -28.85 18.06 -16.23
C THR A 671 -28.15 18.24 -14.88
N PRO A 672 -28.87 18.16 -13.75
CA PRO A 672 -28.30 18.51 -12.45
C PRO A 672 -27.32 17.45 -11.97
N ALA A 673 -26.09 17.84 -11.66
CA ALA A 673 -25.15 17.02 -10.92
C ALA A 673 -25.64 16.89 -9.46
N THR A 674 -26.02 15.68 -9.04
CA THR A 674 -26.63 15.45 -7.72
C THR A 674 -25.70 14.78 -6.72
N MET A 675 -25.73 15.23 -5.46
CA MET A 675 -25.00 14.64 -4.33
C MET A 675 -25.80 14.77 -3.03
N ASN A 676 -25.75 13.73 -2.18
CA ASN A 676 -26.23 13.82 -0.80
C ASN A 676 -25.10 14.30 0.12
N ALA A 677 -25.37 15.31 0.95
CA ALA A 677 -24.44 15.82 1.94
C ALA A 677 -25.12 15.99 3.30
N ARG A 678 -24.47 15.47 4.36
CA ARG A 678 -24.96 15.58 5.74
C ARG A 678 -24.14 16.61 6.54
N THR A 679 -24.84 17.56 7.16
CA THR A 679 -24.28 18.57 8.06
C THR A 679 -23.56 17.92 9.26
N GLY A 680 -22.74 18.71 9.94
CA GLY A 680 -22.16 18.34 11.24
C GLY A 680 -23.23 18.21 12.32
N LEU A 681 -22.87 17.53 13.42
CA LEU A 681 -23.62 17.65 14.67
C LEU A 681 -23.26 19.01 15.30
N ASP A 682 -24.25 19.69 15.86
CA ASP A 682 -24.08 20.92 16.62
C ASP A 682 -23.38 20.70 17.97
N VAL A 683 -22.83 21.78 18.50
CA VAL A 683 -21.99 21.77 19.70
C VAL A 683 -22.87 22.02 20.92
N PRO A 684 -22.67 21.29 22.03
CA PRO A 684 -23.31 21.62 23.31
C PRO A 684 -22.88 23.03 23.75
N LEU A 685 -23.80 24.01 23.71
CA LEU A 685 -23.55 25.38 24.14
C LEU A 685 -23.57 25.50 25.68
N ASP A 686 -23.18 26.67 26.20
CA ASP A 686 -23.32 27.05 27.62
C ASP A 686 -22.73 26.06 28.63
N LEU A 687 -21.65 25.37 28.24
CA LEU A 687 -20.90 24.45 29.10
C LEU A 687 -20.35 25.19 30.32
N THR A 688 -20.83 24.83 31.51
CA THR A 688 -20.55 25.51 32.78
C THR A 688 -20.32 24.51 33.91
N VAL A 689 -19.48 24.91 34.88
CA VAL A 689 -19.30 24.18 36.15
C VAL A 689 -20.29 24.72 37.17
N THR A 690 -21.16 23.87 37.69
CA THR A 690 -22.21 24.24 38.65
C THR A 690 -21.83 23.97 40.11
N ALA A 691 -20.95 22.99 40.35
CA ALA A 691 -20.36 22.71 41.66
C ALA A 691 -19.01 21.99 41.50
N SER A 692 -18.10 22.19 42.45
CA SER A 692 -16.84 21.44 42.56
C SER A 692 -16.59 21.04 44.02
N THR A 693 -16.09 19.83 44.22
CA THR A 693 -15.62 19.29 45.50
C THR A 693 -14.19 18.78 45.34
N ASP A 694 -13.59 18.25 46.41
CA ASP A 694 -12.24 17.67 46.37
C ASP A 694 -12.09 16.45 45.45
N ASN A 695 -13.18 15.83 45.00
CA ASN A 695 -13.15 14.61 44.19
C ASN A 695 -14.27 14.53 43.12
N THR A 696 -15.08 15.58 42.96
CA THR A 696 -16.14 15.67 41.94
C THR A 696 -16.22 17.05 41.31
N ILE A 697 -16.60 17.11 40.04
CA ILE A 697 -16.93 18.34 39.31
C ILE A 697 -18.28 18.12 38.63
N THR A 698 -19.23 19.04 38.85
CA THR A 698 -20.59 18.98 38.30
C THR A 698 -20.70 19.93 37.12
N LEU A 699 -21.16 19.41 36.00
CA LEU A 699 -21.25 20.09 34.71
C LEU A 699 -22.70 20.29 34.30
N LEU A 700 -22.95 21.36 33.54
CA LEU A 700 -24.22 21.66 32.88
C LEU A 700 -23.93 22.20 31.47
N TRP A 701 -24.75 21.84 30.49
CA TRP A 701 -24.69 22.38 29.11
C TRP A 701 -26.08 22.51 28.48
N GLY A 702 -26.15 23.15 27.32
CA GLY A 702 -27.36 23.29 26.51
C GLY A 702 -27.67 22.04 25.66
N THR A 703 -28.96 21.77 25.45
CA THR A 703 -29.44 20.72 24.53
C THR A 703 -29.01 21.00 23.09
N VAL A 704 -28.58 19.97 22.35
CA VAL A 704 -28.33 20.07 20.91
C VAL A 704 -29.61 19.84 20.11
N GLN A 705 -29.74 20.49 18.96
CA GLN A 705 -30.89 20.31 18.04
C GLN A 705 -30.70 19.12 17.10
N GLY A 706 -29.45 18.78 16.76
CA GLY A 706 -29.14 17.66 15.89
C GLY A 706 -29.52 16.31 16.52
N PRO A 707 -30.02 15.35 15.74
CA PRO A 707 -30.32 14.01 16.24
C PRO A 707 -29.05 13.29 16.70
N ILE A 708 -28.93 13.03 18.00
CA ILE A 708 -27.80 12.35 18.65
C ILE A 708 -28.21 11.06 19.37
N ASP A 709 -27.24 10.18 19.58
CA ASP A 709 -27.41 8.96 20.37
C ASP A 709 -27.08 9.25 21.86
N HIS A 710 -25.98 9.97 22.09
CA HIS A 710 -25.46 10.34 23.42
C HIS A 710 -24.50 11.53 23.37
N TYR A 711 -24.26 12.13 24.52
CA TYR A 711 -23.12 13.02 24.75
C TYR A 711 -21.91 12.20 25.20
N ARG A 712 -20.72 12.59 24.73
CA ARG A 712 -19.41 12.10 25.19
C ARG A 712 -18.73 13.23 25.95
N VAL A 713 -18.52 13.02 27.25
CA VAL A 713 -17.73 13.91 28.11
C VAL A 713 -16.34 13.29 28.26
N THR A 714 -15.28 14.07 28.01
CA THR A 714 -13.89 13.64 28.19
C THR A 714 -13.19 14.59 29.13
N TYR A 715 -12.58 14.09 30.21
CA TYR A 715 -11.86 14.92 31.17
C TYR A 715 -10.41 14.45 31.30
N THR A 716 -9.52 15.44 31.32
CA THR A 716 -8.07 15.25 31.22
C THR A 716 -7.41 15.94 32.40
N SER A 717 -6.65 15.21 33.22
CA SER A 717 -5.85 15.82 34.28
C SER A 717 -4.68 16.63 33.71
N SER A 718 -4.12 17.54 34.51
CA SER A 718 -2.83 18.18 34.22
C SER A 718 -1.66 17.21 34.00
N THR A 719 -1.78 15.96 34.48
CA THR A 719 -0.86 14.84 34.23
C THR A 719 -1.06 14.14 32.89
N GLY A 720 -2.04 14.58 32.07
CA GLY A 720 -2.33 14.04 30.74
C GLY A 720 -3.18 12.77 30.73
N VAL A 721 -3.70 12.33 31.88
CA VAL A 721 -4.57 11.15 31.96
C VAL A 721 -5.95 11.53 31.45
N THR A 722 -6.32 10.98 30.30
CA THR A 722 -7.65 11.17 29.68
C THR A 722 -8.61 10.08 30.15
N THR A 723 -9.84 10.48 30.45
CA THR A 723 -10.94 9.57 30.83
C THR A 723 -12.24 10.01 30.15
N GLU A 724 -13.08 9.04 29.80
CA GLU A 724 -14.31 9.26 29.02
C GLU A 724 -15.55 8.78 29.77
N LEU A 725 -16.61 9.59 29.73
CA LEU A 725 -17.93 9.29 30.28
C LEU A 725 -18.98 9.46 29.19
N THR A 726 -19.85 8.46 29.03
CA THR A 726 -21.01 8.53 28.12
C THR A 726 -22.24 8.98 28.91
N VAL A 727 -22.92 10.03 28.44
CA VAL A 727 -24.11 10.61 29.07
C VAL A 727 -25.28 10.52 28.09
N PRO A 728 -26.46 9.99 28.47
CA PRO A 728 -27.61 9.87 27.57
C PRO A 728 -28.00 11.21 26.95
N LYS A 729 -28.48 11.19 25.70
CA LYS A 729 -28.90 12.39 24.94
C LYS A 729 -29.91 13.29 25.67
N ASP A 730 -30.77 12.70 26.51
CA ASP A 730 -31.85 13.38 27.23
C ASP A 730 -31.37 14.03 28.54
N VAL A 731 -30.05 13.99 28.82
CA VAL A 731 -29.42 14.46 30.06
C VAL A 731 -28.30 15.46 29.72
N THR A 732 -28.44 16.71 30.17
CA THR A 732 -27.47 17.79 29.93
C THR A 732 -26.66 18.21 31.16
N THR A 733 -26.67 17.39 32.22
CA THR A 733 -25.87 17.60 33.43
C THR A 733 -25.23 16.29 33.88
N THR A 734 -23.99 16.35 34.37
CA THR A 734 -23.32 15.17 34.92
C THR A 734 -22.34 15.53 36.03
N THR A 735 -22.13 14.59 36.96
CA THR A 735 -21.10 14.66 37.99
C THR A 735 -19.92 13.79 37.58
N LEU A 736 -18.77 14.40 37.29
CA LEU A 736 -17.50 13.67 37.21
C LEU A 736 -17.10 13.25 38.63
N THR A 737 -16.62 12.02 38.80
CA THR A 737 -16.33 11.46 40.13
C THR A 737 -15.01 10.70 40.17
N GLY A 738 -14.34 10.70 41.33
CA GLY A 738 -13.05 10.02 41.51
C GLY A 738 -11.86 10.85 41.04
N LEU A 739 -12.02 12.18 41.04
CA LEU A 739 -10.99 13.14 40.65
C LEU A 739 -9.95 13.34 41.77
N GLU A 740 -8.77 13.81 41.39
CA GLU A 740 -7.68 14.16 42.30
C GLU A 740 -7.93 15.55 42.93
N PRO A 741 -7.75 15.76 44.25
CA PRO A 741 -7.97 17.06 44.90
C PRO A 741 -6.92 18.12 44.55
N GLY A 742 -7.37 19.34 44.24
CA GLY A 742 -6.52 20.48 43.84
C GLY A 742 -5.94 20.39 42.43
N THR A 743 -6.45 19.48 41.60
CA THR A 743 -5.98 19.24 40.23
C THR A 743 -6.85 20.01 39.23
N GLU A 744 -6.20 20.63 38.25
CA GLU A 744 -6.84 21.21 37.07
C GLU A 744 -7.22 20.10 36.09
N TYR A 745 -8.47 20.13 35.63
CA TYR A 745 -9.02 19.24 34.62
C TYR A 745 -9.52 20.02 33.40
N THR A 746 -8.95 19.75 32.23
CA THR A 746 -9.51 20.19 30.94
C THR A 746 -10.63 19.21 30.56
N ILE A 747 -11.86 19.72 30.55
CA ILE A 747 -13.09 18.96 30.32
C ILE A 747 -13.65 19.35 28.95
N THR A 748 -13.97 18.36 28.11
CA THR A 748 -14.66 18.58 26.82
C THR A 748 -15.96 17.80 26.75
N VAL A 749 -16.99 18.39 26.14
CA VAL A 749 -18.30 17.77 25.92
C VAL A 749 -18.65 17.84 24.43
N ALA A 750 -18.96 16.70 23.82
CA ALA A 750 -19.32 16.59 22.41
C ALA A 750 -20.57 15.73 22.19
N ALA A 751 -21.38 16.10 21.23
CA ALA A 751 -22.47 15.28 20.71
C ALA A 751 -21.92 14.13 19.84
N GLN A 752 -22.52 12.93 19.94
CA GLN A 752 -22.17 11.78 19.11
C GLN A 752 -23.41 11.09 18.52
N ARG A 753 -23.31 10.71 17.25
CA ARG A 753 -24.30 9.90 16.51
C ARG A 753 -23.57 8.86 15.64
N GLY A 754 -23.53 7.61 16.07
CA GLY A 754 -22.74 6.55 15.44
C GLY A 754 -21.26 6.93 15.31
N ARG A 755 -20.79 7.05 14.05
CA ARG A 755 -19.42 7.51 13.71
C ARG A 755 -19.27 9.03 13.62
N GLN A 756 -20.36 9.81 13.67
CA GLN A 756 -20.30 11.28 13.67
C GLN A 756 -20.10 11.81 15.10
N LYS A 757 -19.20 12.78 15.26
CA LYS A 757 -18.99 13.54 16.51
C LYS A 757 -19.04 15.04 16.18
N SER A 758 -19.61 15.87 17.06
CA SER A 758 -19.49 17.32 16.95
C SER A 758 -18.05 17.78 17.25
N THR A 759 -17.73 19.05 16.98
CA THR A 759 -16.67 19.70 17.75
C THR A 759 -17.07 19.74 19.23
N ALA A 760 -16.08 19.69 20.13
CA ALA A 760 -16.34 19.68 21.57
C ALA A 760 -16.37 21.11 22.12
N ALA A 761 -17.30 21.39 23.03
CA ALA A 761 -17.17 22.53 23.94
C ALA A 761 -16.16 22.17 25.03
N THR A 762 -15.27 23.09 25.39
CA THR A 762 -14.20 22.86 26.37
C THR A 762 -14.30 23.85 27.53
N ILE A 763 -14.06 23.38 28.74
CA ILE A 763 -13.93 24.19 29.96
C ILE A 763 -12.82 23.62 30.84
N ASP A 764 -12.00 24.48 31.41
CA ASP A 764 -11.00 24.10 32.42
C ASP A 764 -11.60 24.30 33.82
N ALA A 765 -11.45 23.28 34.67
CA ALA A 765 -12.12 23.22 35.96
C ALA A 765 -11.22 22.62 37.04
N PHE A 766 -11.19 23.24 38.22
CA PHE A 766 -10.39 22.80 39.35
C PHE A 766 -11.25 21.99 40.33
N THR A 767 -10.71 20.88 40.82
CA THR A 767 -11.24 20.23 42.03
C THR A 767 -10.94 21.08 43.27
N GLY A 768 -11.82 20.99 44.25
CA GLY A 768 -11.66 21.67 45.53
C GLY A 768 -10.51 21.11 46.39
N PHE A 769 -10.26 21.81 47.50
CA PHE A 769 -9.31 21.40 48.52
C PHE A 769 -9.95 20.43 49.52
N ARG A 770 -9.25 19.32 49.85
CA ARG A 770 -9.64 18.33 50.87
C ARG A 770 -9.11 18.77 52.25
N PRO A 771 -9.97 19.24 53.17
CA PRO A 771 -9.55 19.62 54.52
C PRO A 771 -9.19 18.41 55.39
N ILE A 772 -8.47 18.69 56.48
CA ILE A 772 -8.29 17.75 57.59
C ILE A 772 -9.66 17.44 58.21
N THR A 773 -9.88 16.18 58.59
CA THR A 773 -11.15 15.72 59.18
C THR A 773 -11.09 15.39 60.67
N GLN A 774 -9.90 15.08 61.20
CA GLN A 774 -9.70 14.66 62.59
C GLN A 774 -8.27 14.92 63.08
N LEU A 775 -8.11 15.04 64.40
CA LEU A 775 -6.81 15.10 65.09
C LEU A 775 -6.54 13.80 65.84
N PHE A 776 -5.28 13.36 65.80
CA PHE A 776 -4.78 12.21 66.56
C PHE A 776 -3.85 12.69 67.67
N PHE A 777 -3.87 12.03 68.82
CA PHE A 777 -3.02 12.35 69.96
C PHE A 777 -2.15 11.13 70.33
N SER A 778 -0.84 11.34 70.51
CA SER A 778 0.13 10.33 70.95
C SER A 778 1.09 10.90 71.99
N ASP A 779 1.92 10.04 72.57
CA ASP A 779 3.07 10.43 73.40
C ASP A 779 2.71 11.34 74.60
N VAL A 780 1.52 11.13 75.17
CA VAL A 780 0.95 12.00 76.22
C VAL A 780 1.68 11.78 77.55
N THR A 781 2.52 12.74 77.94
CA THR A 781 3.19 12.79 79.24
C THR A 781 2.44 13.73 80.20
N SER A 782 3.00 13.93 81.40
CA SER A 782 2.56 14.94 82.38
C SER A 782 2.64 16.39 81.87
N ASP A 783 3.52 16.65 80.91
CA ASP A 783 4.04 17.97 80.55
C ASP A 783 4.09 18.22 79.03
N SER A 784 3.76 17.19 78.24
CA SER A 784 3.79 17.23 76.77
C SER A 784 2.78 16.28 76.15
N LEU A 785 2.45 16.51 74.87
CA LEU A 785 1.72 15.54 74.03
C LEU A 785 1.97 15.83 72.55
N THR A 786 1.97 14.79 71.72
CA THR A 786 2.05 14.91 70.26
C THR A 786 0.65 14.98 69.66
N VAL A 787 0.41 16.00 68.83
CA VAL A 787 -0.77 16.14 67.97
C VAL A 787 -0.35 15.79 66.54
N ALA A 788 -1.15 14.99 65.84
CA ALA A 788 -0.91 14.61 64.45
C ALA A 788 -2.21 14.64 63.61
N TRP A 789 -2.08 14.80 62.30
CA TRP A 789 -3.20 14.88 61.36
C TRP A 789 -2.85 14.26 60.00
N SER A 790 -3.88 13.92 59.23
CA SER A 790 -3.73 13.59 57.81
C SER A 790 -3.24 14.80 57.03
N ALA A 791 -2.27 14.64 56.13
CA ALA A 791 -1.93 15.69 55.17
C ALA A 791 -3.17 16.02 54.30
N PRO A 792 -3.51 17.31 54.11
CA PRO A 792 -4.54 17.71 53.16
C PRO A 792 -4.07 17.52 51.72
N ALA A 793 -5.02 17.54 50.78
CA ALA A 793 -4.75 17.48 49.35
C ALA A 793 -5.59 18.57 48.64
N PRO A 794 -5.01 19.53 47.92
CA PRO A 794 -3.57 19.76 47.76
C PRO A 794 -2.90 20.13 49.10
N PRO A 795 -1.55 20.15 49.17
CA PRO A 795 -0.84 20.55 50.38
C PRO A 795 -1.27 21.94 50.87
N ALA A 796 -1.32 22.11 52.20
CA ALA A 796 -1.55 23.41 52.80
C ALA A 796 -0.36 24.35 52.55
N ASP A 797 -0.59 25.66 52.61
CA ASP A 797 0.49 26.64 52.75
C ASP A 797 0.88 26.80 54.23
N ALA A 798 -0.12 26.76 55.12
CA ALA A 798 0.06 26.86 56.56
C ALA A 798 -1.07 26.15 57.34
N PHE A 799 -0.80 25.88 58.61
CA PHE A 799 -1.83 25.56 59.60
C PHE A 799 -1.76 26.54 60.78
N ILE A 800 -2.90 26.83 61.39
CA ILE A 800 -2.98 27.55 62.66
C ILE A 800 -3.52 26.56 63.69
N LEU A 801 -2.68 26.22 64.69
CA LEU A 801 -3.06 25.37 65.80
C LEU A 801 -3.23 26.24 67.05
N ASN A 802 -4.41 26.22 67.67
CA ASN A 802 -4.67 26.88 68.95
C ASN A 802 -5.06 25.82 69.99
N TYR A 803 -4.39 25.83 71.14
CA TYR A 803 -4.67 24.93 72.26
C TYR A 803 -4.89 25.70 73.57
N ASN A 804 -5.85 25.23 74.38
CA ASN A 804 -6.12 25.78 75.70
C ASN A 804 -6.38 24.66 76.72
N ALA A 805 -6.18 24.97 78.00
CA ALA A 805 -6.67 24.11 79.08
C ALA A 805 -8.16 24.38 79.29
N GLN A 806 -8.98 23.35 79.52
CA GLN A 806 -10.45 23.45 79.60
C GLN A 806 -10.96 24.43 80.67
N ASP A 807 -10.15 24.68 81.70
CA ASP A 807 -10.45 25.58 82.83
C ASP A 807 -9.63 26.89 82.76
N SER A 808 -9.15 27.28 81.57
CA SER A 808 -8.39 28.53 81.32
C SER A 808 -9.02 29.33 80.18
N THR A 809 -8.80 30.65 80.19
CA THR A 809 -9.11 31.55 79.08
C THR A 809 -7.88 31.87 78.21
N ASP A 810 -6.71 31.35 78.57
CA ASP A 810 -5.46 31.60 77.86
C ASP A 810 -5.30 30.62 76.69
N ASP A 811 -5.71 31.07 75.51
CA ASP A 811 -5.53 30.40 74.22
C ASP A 811 -4.07 30.54 73.73
N SER A 812 -3.44 29.43 73.37
CA SER A 812 -2.05 29.37 72.90
C SER A 812 -1.99 29.02 71.42
N GLU A 813 -1.76 30.03 70.57
CA GLU A 813 -1.68 29.88 69.11
C GLU A 813 -0.25 29.55 68.64
N ILE A 814 -0.14 28.63 67.68
CA ILE A 814 1.08 28.26 66.96
C ILE A 814 0.77 28.22 65.47
N ALA A 815 1.42 29.10 64.69
CA ALA A 815 1.45 29.01 63.24
C ALA A 815 2.46 27.93 62.80
N LEU A 816 2.04 27.06 61.87
CA LEU A 816 2.81 25.94 61.37
C LEU A 816 2.92 26.01 59.84
N ASP A 817 4.10 25.65 59.34
CA ASP A 817 4.36 25.42 57.91
C ASP A 817 3.46 24.28 57.37
N GLY A 818 2.93 24.47 56.15
CA GLY A 818 2.04 23.52 55.48
C GLY A 818 2.65 22.13 55.22
N SER A 819 3.98 21.99 55.32
CA SER A 819 4.66 20.68 55.28
C SER A 819 4.42 19.81 56.54
N LYS A 820 3.91 20.37 57.64
CA LYS A 820 3.80 19.65 58.92
C LYS A 820 2.55 18.78 59.00
N THR A 821 2.74 17.54 59.44
CA THR A 821 1.66 16.57 59.75
C THR A 821 1.57 16.21 61.23
N ARG A 822 2.44 16.80 62.07
CA ARG A 822 2.46 16.66 63.53
C ARG A 822 3.25 17.76 64.22
N ILE A 823 2.95 17.98 65.50
CA ILE A 823 3.74 18.80 66.45
C ILE A 823 3.65 18.19 67.85
N THR A 824 4.71 18.31 68.65
CA THR A 824 4.67 18.02 70.09
C THR A 824 4.52 19.33 70.87
N LEU A 825 3.42 19.45 71.62
CA LEU A 825 3.18 20.54 72.56
C LEU A 825 3.91 20.22 73.87
N THR A 826 4.51 21.21 74.53
CA THR A 826 5.33 21.04 75.75
C THR A 826 5.05 22.17 76.75
N GLY A 827 5.42 21.98 78.02
CA GLY A 827 5.13 22.94 79.09
C GLY A 827 3.68 22.87 79.60
N LEU A 828 3.00 21.75 79.37
CA LEU A 828 1.62 21.53 79.79
C LEU A 828 1.52 21.22 81.30
N LEU A 829 0.35 21.42 81.88
CA LEU A 829 0.07 21.09 83.28
C LEU A 829 -0.35 19.61 83.42
N PRO A 830 0.08 18.89 84.47
CA PRO A 830 -0.23 17.47 84.66
C PRO A 830 -1.69 17.21 85.03
N SER A 831 -2.20 16.04 84.63
CA SER A 831 -3.57 15.57 84.85
C SER A 831 -4.69 16.56 84.45
N ARG A 832 -4.41 17.46 83.50
CA ARG A 832 -5.29 18.55 83.06
C ARG A 832 -5.81 18.29 81.65
N ARG A 833 -7.07 18.65 81.38
CA ARG A 833 -7.69 18.48 80.07
C ARG A 833 -7.41 19.69 79.18
N TYR A 834 -6.95 19.42 77.98
CA TYR A 834 -6.68 20.39 76.92
C TYR A 834 -7.62 20.19 75.74
N THR A 835 -8.05 21.29 75.14
CA THR A 835 -8.69 21.31 73.82
C THR A 835 -7.67 21.79 72.81
N VAL A 836 -7.59 21.13 71.66
CA VAL A 836 -6.73 21.52 70.54
C VAL A 836 -7.60 21.74 69.32
N THR A 837 -7.39 22.86 68.66
CA THR A 837 -8.08 23.26 67.42
C THR A 837 -7.06 23.47 66.31
N LEU A 838 -7.40 23.09 65.08
CA LEU A 838 -6.53 23.21 63.91
C LEU A 838 -7.32 23.76 62.72
N VAL A 839 -6.84 24.85 62.14
CA VAL A 839 -7.33 25.43 60.88
C VAL A 839 -6.27 25.23 59.80
N THR A 840 -6.68 24.83 58.61
CA THR A 840 -5.80 24.76 57.43
C THR A 840 -5.98 25.99 56.54
N MET A 841 -4.87 26.51 56.01
CA MET A 841 -4.81 27.61 55.05
C MET A 841 -4.28 27.09 53.70
N HIS A 842 -4.98 27.40 52.61
CA HIS A 842 -4.51 27.14 51.25
C HIS A 842 -4.98 28.29 50.33
N GLY A 843 -4.03 29.07 49.81
CA GLY A 843 -4.28 30.38 49.21
C GLY A 843 -5.06 31.29 50.18
N ASN A 844 -6.11 31.95 49.66
CA ASN A 844 -7.03 32.76 50.46
C ASN A 844 -8.16 31.93 51.13
N VAL A 845 -8.12 30.60 51.05
CA VAL A 845 -9.19 29.72 51.57
C VAL A 845 -8.76 29.12 52.91
N THR A 846 -9.66 29.18 53.89
CA THR A 846 -9.50 28.58 55.22
C THR A 846 -10.46 27.41 55.41
N SER A 847 -10.00 26.36 56.08
CA SER A 847 -10.87 25.25 56.50
C SER A 847 -11.76 25.66 57.68
N LYS A 848 -12.83 24.90 57.92
CA LYS A 848 -13.47 24.89 59.24
C LYS A 848 -12.46 24.35 60.28
N PRO A 849 -12.49 24.81 61.54
CA PRO A 849 -11.59 24.32 62.57
C PRO A 849 -11.89 22.86 62.93
N VAL A 850 -10.87 22.02 62.93
CA VAL A 850 -10.93 20.64 63.43
C VAL A 850 -10.61 20.67 64.92
N ILE A 851 -11.44 20.03 65.75
CA ILE A 851 -11.33 20.10 67.21
C ILE A 851 -11.10 18.70 67.79
N GLY A 852 -10.16 18.58 68.72
CA GLY A 852 -9.92 17.38 69.53
C GLY A 852 -9.66 17.76 71.00
N SER A 853 -9.82 16.81 71.92
CA SER A 853 -9.53 17.03 73.33
C SER A 853 -8.81 15.85 73.96
N VAL A 854 -7.83 16.13 74.82
CA VAL A 854 -6.90 15.17 75.41
C VAL A 854 -6.61 15.57 76.86
N THR A 855 -6.20 14.62 77.71
CA THR A 855 -5.84 14.90 79.12
C THR A 855 -4.42 14.44 79.37
N THR A 856 -3.58 15.31 79.94
CA THR A 856 -2.17 15.01 80.25
C THR A 856 -2.02 13.92 81.31
N GLY A 857 -0.85 13.29 81.32
CA GLY A 857 -0.48 12.25 82.28
C GLY A 857 -0.27 12.77 83.71
N MET A 858 0.00 11.85 84.62
CA MET A 858 0.31 12.11 86.02
C MET A 858 1.80 12.42 86.19
N ASP A 859 2.15 13.49 86.92
CA ASP A 859 3.55 13.83 87.17
C ASP A 859 4.21 12.83 88.14
N PRO A 860 5.52 12.54 87.96
CA PRO A 860 6.23 11.63 88.84
C PRO A 860 6.53 12.27 90.21
N PRO A 861 6.86 11.45 91.22
CA PRO A 861 7.49 11.94 92.45
C PRO A 861 8.79 12.71 92.12
N ARG A 862 9.20 13.62 93.01
CA ARG A 862 10.35 14.51 92.80
C ARG A 862 11.41 14.34 93.89
N ASP A 863 12.63 14.76 93.59
CA ASP A 863 13.72 14.94 94.57
C ASP A 863 13.98 13.73 95.49
N MET A 864 14.14 12.55 94.89
CA MET A 864 14.38 11.30 95.60
C MET A 864 15.82 11.25 96.15
N THR A 865 15.93 11.21 97.48
CA THR A 865 17.15 11.49 98.24
C THR A 865 17.40 10.43 99.31
N MET A 866 18.66 10.12 99.61
CA MET A 866 19.05 9.19 100.68
C MET A 866 19.25 9.94 102.00
N LEU A 867 18.58 9.50 103.07
CA LEU A 867 18.68 10.10 104.42
C LEU A 867 19.67 9.35 105.31
N TYR A 868 19.55 8.02 105.36
CA TYR A 868 20.36 7.16 106.22
C TYR A 868 20.71 5.86 105.49
N VAL A 869 21.93 5.37 105.70
CA VAL A 869 22.45 4.13 105.10
C VAL A 869 23.19 3.36 106.19
N THR A 870 22.80 2.12 106.44
CA THR A 870 23.51 1.18 107.32
C THR A 870 24.04 -0.01 106.50
N GLU A 871 24.57 -1.01 107.16
CA GLU A 871 25.02 -2.27 106.55
C GLU A 871 23.84 -3.09 105.99
N ASP A 872 22.65 -2.91 106.58
CA ASP A 872 21.44 -3.73 106.40
C ASP A 872 20.17 -2.95 106.02
N SER A 873 20.22 -1.60 105.97
CA SER A 873 19.06 -0.74 105.71
C SER A 873 19.40 0.55 104.96
N VAL A 874 18.42 1.12 104.27
CA VAL A 874 18.49 2.41 103.58
C VAL A 874 17.19 3.16 103.78
N THR A 875 17.26 4.42 104.23
CA THR A 875 16.11 5.32 104.34
C THR A 875 16.15 6.38 103.24
N ILE A 876 15.03 6.54 102.54
CA ILE A 876 14.87 7.39 101.35
C ILE A 876 13.77 8.42 101.62
N SER A 877 13.88 9.62 101.06
CA SER A 877 12.81 10.65 101.03
C SER A 877 12.53 11.14 99.61
N TRP A 878 11.33 11.70 99.38
CA TRP A 878 10.91 12.30 98.11
C TRP A 878 9.82 13.36 98.31
N ILE A 879 9.61 14.19 97.30
CA ILE A 879 8.56 15.22 97.22
C ILE A 879 7.35 14.68 96.43
N GLN A 880 6.15 15.01 96.92
CA GLN A 880 4.87 14.57 96.36
C GLN A 880 4.61 15.15 94.94
N PRO A 881 3.98 14.38 94.02
CA PRO A 881 3.39 14.88 92.78
C PRO A 881 2.37 16.01 92.98
N TYR A 882 2.08 16.78 91.93
CA TYR A 882 0.99 17.78 91.92
C TYR A 882 -0.37 17.17 91.56
N ALA A 883 -0.39 16.19 90.65
CA ALA A 883 -1.61 15.46 90.33
C ALA A 883 -1.98 14.52 91.50
N PRO A 884 -3.28 14.41 91.86
CA PRO A 884 -3.71 13.47 92.91
C PRO A 884 -3.51 12.03 92.44
N PHE A 885 -3.15 11.15 93.37
CA PHE A 885 -2.83 9.73 93.17
C PHE A 885 -3.18 8.92 94.41
N ASP A 886 -3.26 7.59 94.28
CA ASP A 886 -3.80 6.70 95.31
C ASP A 886 -2.71 6.16 96.24
N TYR A 887 -1.56 5.74 95.68
CA TYR A 887 -0.42 5.20 96.44
C TYR A 887 0.91 5.33 95.67
N TYR A 888 2.02 5.19 96.39
CA TYR A 888 3.35 4.99 95.82
C TYR A 888 3.69 3.51 95.67
N LYS A 889 4.38 3.19 94.58
CA LYS A 889 4.91 1.87 94.25
C LYS A 889 6.42 1.99 94.14
N MET A 890 7.13 1.31 95.03
CA MET A 890 8.59 1.28 95.09
C MET A 890 9.08 -0.13 94.75
N SER A 891 10.19 -0.25 94.02
CA SER A 891 10.86 -1.54 93.80
C SER A 891 12.36 -1.38 93.93
N TYR A 892 13.03 -2.32 94.60
CA TYR A 892 14.48 -2.32 94.79
C TYR A 892 15.10 -3.65 94.36
N GLN A 893 16.32 -3.60 93.85
CA GLN A 893 17.05 -4.76 93.36
C GLN A 893 18.56 -4.57 93.50
N SER A 894 19.27 -5.59 93.99
CA SER A 894 20.74 -5.63 93.87
C SER A 894 21.17 -6.34 92.58
N PRO A 895 22.37 -6.07 92.01
CA PRO A 895 22.82 -6.63 90.72
C PRO A 895 22.84 -8.16 90.58
N LYS A 896 22.63 -8.92 91.67
CA LYS A 896 22.52 -10.39 91.69
C LYS A 896 21.24 -10.89 92.39
N GLY A 897 20.39 -9.98 92.86
CA GLY A 897 19.18 -10.28 93.62
C GLY A 897 17.91 -10.31 92.77
N ARG A 898 16.81 -10.71 93.39
CA ARG A 898 15.45 -10.51 92.86
C ARG A 898 15.07 -9.03 92.97
N MET A 899 14.13 -8.58 92.13
CA MET A 899 13.44 -7.31 92.34
C MET A 899 12.33 -7.49 93.37
N ASP A 900 12.49 -6.86 94.52
CA ASP A 900 11.47 -6.79 95.56
C ASP A 900 10.64 -5.52 95.40
N ASN A 901 9.39 -5.55 95.86
CA ASN A 901 8.39 -4.50 95.63
C ASN A 901 7.69 -4.13 96.93
N VAL A 902 7.45 -2.84 97.12
CA VAL A 902 6.80 -2.22 98.27
C VAL A 902 5.70 -1.29 97.76
N VAL A 903 4.58 -1.24 98.48
CA VAL A 903 3.50 -0.27 98.25
C VAL A 903 3.38 0.57 99.52
N THR A 904 3.28 1.88 99.35
CA THR A 904 3.29 2.87 100.44
C THR A 904 2.19 3.91 100.20
N ASP A 905 1.50 4.33 101.25
CA ASP A 905 0.38 5.28 101.16
C ASP A 905 0.79 6.67 100.65
N ASN A 906 -0.16 7.42 100.07
CA ASN A 906 0.10 8.64 99.30
C ASN A 906 0.51 9.87 100.12
N ASP A 907 0.36 9.84 101.45
CA ASP A 907 0.81 10.85 102.40
C ASP A 907 2.26 10.66 102.86
N VAL A 908 2.85 9.48 102.61
CA VAL A 908 4.21 9.14 103.04
C VAL A 908 5.26 9.73 102.10
N THR A 909 6.18 10.52 102.65
CA THR A 909 7.29 11.16 101.92
C THR A 909 8.67 10.55 102.21
N ASN A 910 8.75 9.52 103.06
CA ASN A 910 9.98 8.78 103.32
C ASN A 910 9.72 7.30 103.67
N TYR A 911 10.69 6.42 103.39
CA TYR A 911 10.58 4.99 103.68
C TYR A 911 11.94 4.34 103.94
N THR A 912 11.97 3.35 104.84
CA THR A 912 13.18 2.59 105.18
C THR A 912 13.10 1.17 104.61
N LEU A 913 13.97 0.88 103.64
CA LEU A 913 14.27 -0.49 103.19
C LEU A 913 15.13 -1.19 104.24
N THR A 914 14.83 -2.44 104.56
CA THR A 914 15.54 -3.26 105.58
C THR A 914 15.94 -4.62 105.01
N SER A 915 16.77 -5.37 105.75
CA SER A 915 17.25 -6.70 105.36
C SER A 915 18.08 -6.71 104.06
N LEU A 916 18.77 -5.60 103.82
CA LEU A 916 19.76 -5.45 102.76
C LEU A 916 21.07 -6.16 103.15
N HIS A 917 21.96 -6.37 102.20
CA HIS A 917 23.25 -7.05 102.43
C HIS A 917 24.38 -6.01 102.53
N PRO A 918 25.40 -6.18 103.40
CA PRO A 918 26.51 -5.24 103.52
C PRO A 918 27.31 -5.05 102.23
N ALA A 919 27.88 -3.86 102.07
CA ALA A 919 28.75 -3.45 100.97
C ALA A 919 28.22 -3.86 99.57
N THR A 920 26.92 -3.67 99.34
CA THR A 920 26.18 -4.11 98.16
C THR A 920 25.42 -2.95 97.53
N GLU A 921 25.47 -2.83 96.20
CA GLU A 921 24.70 -1.84 95.44
C GLU A 921 23.23 -2.26 95.32
N TYR A 922 22.33 -1.29 95.47
CA TYR A 922 20.91 -1.44 95.20
C TYR A 922 20.43 -0.33 94.25
N GLU A 923 19.79 -0.74 93.16
CA GLU A 923 18.98 0.13 92.31
C GLU A 923 17.57 0.22 92.91
N ILE A 924 17.04 1.43 93.07
CA ILE A 924 15.75 1.69 93.72
C ILE A 924 14.93 2.59 92.81
N LYS A 925 13.69 2.15 92.55
CA LYS A 925 12.73 2.75 91.62
C LYS A 925 11.46 3.14 92.37
N LEU A 926 10.86 4.27 92.01
CA LEU A 926 9.64 4.80 92.63
C LEU A 926 8.72 5.40 91.56
N ASN A 927 7.42 5.12 91.64
CA ASN A 927 6.38 5.85 90.92
C ASN A 927 5.09 6.01 91.75
N ALA A 928 4.28 6.98 91.36
CA ALA A 928 2.93 7.17 91.88
C ALA A 928 1.92 6.38 91.02
N VAL A 929 0.83 5.91 91.63
CA VAL A 929 -0.22 5.11 90.95
C VAL A 929 -1.60 5.67 91.28
N ARG A 930 -2.47 5.76 90.27
CA ARG A 930 -3.88 6.15 90.38
C ARG A 930 -4.75 5.21 89.54
N GLY A 931 -5.48 4.30 90.19
CA GLY A 931 -6.24 3.25 89.52
C GLY A 931 -5.34 2.42 88.59
N SER A 932 -5.53 2.55 87.28
CA SER A 932 -4.70 1.92 86.25
C SER A 932 -3.69 2.86 85.57
N GLN A 933 -3.50 4.07 86.08
CA GLN A 933 -2.51 5.04 85.59
C GLN A 933 -1.29 5.01 86.52
N GLU A 934 -0.11 4.69 85.98
CA GLU A 934 1.16 4.84 86.67
C GLU A 934 1.89 6.11 86.18
N SER A 935 2.54 6.84 87.08
CA SER A 935 3.46 7.92 86.68
C SER A 935 4.72 7.36 86.02
N LYS A 936 5.50 8.22 85.39
CA LYS A 936 6.90 7.89 85.04
C LYS A 936 7.64 7.41 86.30
N VAL A 937 8.48 6.41 86.14
CA VAL A 937 9.37 5.89 87.19
C VAL A 937 10.58 6.79 87.33
N ILE A 938 10.93 7.16 88.57
CA ILE A 938 12.22 7.73 88.93
C ILE A 938 13.11 6.64 89.54
N THR A 939 14.42 6.76 89.34
CA THR A 939 15.41 5.73 89.72
C THR A 939 16.61 6.38 90.39
N THR A 940 17.17 5.72 91.40
CA THR A 940 18.42 6.09 92.08
C THR A 940 19.20 4.82 92.46
N THR A 941 20.50 4.94 92.71
CA THR A 941 21.35 3.83 93.20
C THR A 941 22.05 4.22 94.50
N VAL A 942 22.38 3.22 95.33
CA VAL A 942 23.04 3.40 96.63
C VAL A 942 23.82 2.14 97.02
N PHE A 943 24.93 2.30 97.73
CA PHE A 943 25.67 1.21 98.35
C PHE A 943 25.34 1.16 99.84
N THR A 944 25.05 -0.03 100.38
CA THR A 944 25.03 -0.25 101.84
C THR A 944 26.43 -0.12 102.44
N ALA A 945 26.50 0.16 103.74
CA ALA A 945 27.75 0.26 104.48
C ALA A 945 28.47 -1.10 104.58
N MET A 946 29.77 -1.06 104.89
CA MET A 946 30.63 -2.25 104.98
C MET A 946 30.86 -2.65 106.44
N ASP A 947 30.64 -3.92 106.76
CA ASP A 947 30.80 -4.47 108.10
C ASP A 947 32.28 -4.67 108.49
N MET A 948 32.56 -4.59 109.79
CA MET A 948 33.93 -4.48 110.33
C MET A 948 34.56 -5.84 110.72
N PRO A 949 35.89 -6.00 110.59
CA PRO A 949 36.61 -7.18 111.09
C PRO A 949 36.55 -7.28 112.62
N MET A 950 36.62 -8.51 113.14
CA MET A 950 36.45 -8.82 114.57
C MET A 950 37.70 -9.45 115.19
N ASP A 951 37.74 -9.51 116.53
CA ASP A 951 38.74 -10.27 117.31
C ASP A 951 40.22 -10.00 116.99
N LEU A 952 40.57 -8.74 116.67
CA LEU A 952 41.95 -8.32 116.48
C LEU A 952 42.78 -8.53 117.76
N THR A 953 43.82 -9.36 117.66
CA THR A 953 44.69 -9.74 118.77
C THR A 953 46.17 -9.70 118.36
N ALA A 954 47.03 -9.36 119.32
CA ALA A 954 48.49 -9.39 119.17
C ALA A 954 49.09 -10.59 119.94
N LEU A 955 49.93 -11.37 119.26
CA LEU A 955 50.48 -12.65 119.71
C LEU A 955 52.01 -12.65 119.55
N ASN A 956 52.68 -13.58 120.24
CA ASN A 956 54.13 -13.78 120.17
C ASN A 956 54.95 -12.48 120.26
N VAL A 957 54.62 -11.62 121.24
CA VAL A 957 55.29 -10.33 121.41
C VAL A 957 56.73 -10.53 121.87
N THR A 958 57.66 -9.98 121.11
CA THR A 958 59.11 -9.95 121.37
C THR A 958 59.57 -8.49 121.44
N PRO A 959 60.82 -8.19 121.88
CA PRO A 959 61.30 -6.81 121.93
C PRO A 959 61.26 -6.07 120.57
N GLN A 960 61.24 -6.81 119.45
CA GLN A 960 61.34 -6.26 118.09
C GLN A 960 60.23 -6.70 117.11
N GLY A 961 59.19 -7.42 117.56
CA GLY A 961 58.13 -7.91 116.66
C GLY A 961 56.97 -8.62 117.36
N SER A 962 55.84 -8.76 116.67
CA SER A 962 54.61 -9.45 117.14
C SER A 962 53.77 -9.90 115.95
N LEU A 963 53.00 -10.99 116.09
CA LEU A 963 52.04 -11.45 115.10
C LEU A 963 50.63 -10.91 115.43
N LEU A 964 50.02 -10.17 114.50
CA LEU A 964 48.62 -9.77 114.59
C LEU A 964 47.72 -10.84 113.96
N ARG A 965 46.51 -11.03 114.50
CA ARG A 965 45.48 -11.93 113.93
C ARG A 965 44.06 -11.41 114.18
N TRP A 966 43.15 -11.58 113.23
CA TRP A 966 41.76 -11.13 113.29
C TRP A 966 40.80 -12.06 112.53
N ASN A 967 39.50 -11.94 112.79
CA ASN A 967 38.43 -12.59 112.04
C ASN A 967 37.92 -11.67 110.91
N PRO A 968 37.69 -12.19 109.69
CA PRO A 968 37.21 -11.41 108.56
C PRO A 968 35.71 -11.03 108.70
N PRO A 969 35.27 -9.92 108.07
CA PRO A 969 33.85 -9.57 107.97
C PRO A 969 33.08 -10.47 106.99
N VAL A 970 31.76 -10.32 106.95
CA VAL A 970 30.83 -11.00 106.03
C VAL A 970 30.92 -10.43 104.62
N SER A 971 31.15 -9.12 104.48
CA SER A 971 31.42 -8.52 103.17
C SER A 971 32.79 -8.94 102.60
N SER A 972 32.84 -9.07 101.28
CA SER A 972 34.09 -9.33 100.55
C SER A 972 35.09 -8.18 100.71
N VAL A 973 36.24 -8.46 101.32
CA VAL A 973 37.32 -7.48 101.53
C VAL A 973 38.32 -7.51 100.37
N ASP A 974 38.66 -6.34 99.83
CA ASP A 974 39.77 -6.20 98.88
C ASP A 974 41.11 -6.12 99.65
N ASN A 975 41.18 -5.24 100.66
CA ASN A 975 42.35 -5.08 101.54
C ASN A 975 41.94 -4.71 102.97
N TYR A 976 42.79 -5.04 103.94
CA TYR A 976 42.76 -4.46 105.28
C TYR A 976 43.85 -3.37 105.41
N VAL A 977 43.54 -2.30 106.14
CA VAL A 977 44.52 -1.27 106.51
C VAL A 977 44.84 -1.43 108.00
N VAL A 978 46.09 -1.77 108.29
CA VAL A 978 46.64 -1.92 109.66
C VAL A 978 47.40 -0.64 110.00
N THR A 979 46.98 0.07 111.05
CA THR A 979 47.66 1.28 111.54
C THR A 979 48.30 1.00 112.90
N LEU A 980 49.62 0.87 112.94
CA LEU A 980 50.41 0.69 114.15
C LEU A 980 50.76 2.06 114.75
N THR A 981 50.19 2.38 115.91
CA THR A 981 50.49 3.62 116.63
C THR A 981 51.47 3.37 117.79
N ARG A 982 52.57 4.12 117.83
CA ARG A 982 53.59 4.08 118.89
C ARG A 982 53.29 5.15 119.93
N ASN A 983 53.15 4.75 121.21
CA ASN A 983 52.88 5.62 122.35
C ASN A 983 51.75 6.65 122.10
N GLN A 984 50.76 6.31 121.26
CA GLN A 984 49.65 7.18 120.81
C GLN A 984 50.04 8.48 120.05
N VAL A 985 51.28 8.63 119.56
CA VAL A 985 51.76 9.89 118.93
C VAL A 985 52.20 9.75 117.47
N MET A 986 52.77 8.61 117.05
CA MET A 986 53.16 8.36 115.65
C MET A 986 52.50 7.09 115.12
N ALA A 987 52.17 7.06 113.83
CA ALA A 987 51.35 6.03 113.21
C ALA A 987 51.95 5.53 111.89
N ASP A 988 52.29 4.25 111.81
CA ASP A 988 52.72 3.57 110.59
C ASP A 988 51.54 2.77 109.99
N THR A 989 51.29 2.93 108.69
CA THR A 989 50.18 2.25 107.99
C THR A 989 50.67 1.16 107.05
N PHE A 990 50.20 -0.07 107.26
CA PHE A 990 50.47 -1.24 106.42
C PHE A 990 49.20 -1.68 105.69
N LEU A 991 49.32 -1.97 104.40
CA LEU A 991 48.24 -2.56 103.61
C LEU A 991 48.38 -4.08 103.59
N VAL A 992 47.31 -4.80 103.86
CA VAL A 992 47.27 -6.27 103.88
C VAL A 992 46.20 -6.78 102.93
N GLU A 993 46.54 -7.76 102.10
CA GLU A 993 45.62 -8.39 101.13
C GLU A 993 44.37 -8.97 101.85
N GLY A 994 43.18 -8.73 101.30
CA GLY A 994 41.89 -9.06 101.95
C GLY A 994 41.62 -10.55 102.20
N ASN A 995 42.45 -11.44 101.65
CA ASN A 995 42.42 -12.89 101.89
C ASN A 995 43.23 -13.32 103.13
N LYS A 996 43.98 -12.43 103.79
CA LYS A 996 44.76 -12.73 104.99
C LYS A 996 43.98 -12.43 106.27
N GLN A 997 44.30 -13.20 107.31
CA GLN A 997 43.72 -13.11 108.65
C GLN A 997 44.79 -12.80 109.72
N GLU A 998 46.05 -12.66 109.29
CA GLU A 998 47.20 -12.42 110.17
C GLU A 998 48.27 -11.57 109.47
N TYR A 999 49.08 -10.84 110.26
CA TYR A 999 50.16 -9.97 109.78
C TYR A 999 51.30 -9.88 110.79
N GLN A 1000 52.55 -10.11 110.33
CA GLN A 1000 53.73 -10.08 111.18
C GLN A 1000 54.32 -8.66 111.25
N LEU A 1001 54.26 -8.05 112.44
CA LEU A 1001 55.01 -6.83 112.78
C LEU A 1001 56.47 -7.18 113.10
N GLY A 1002 57.38 -6.30 112.69
CA GLY A 1002 58.81 -6.35 112.97
C GLY A 1002 59.40 -4.94 113.10
N GLN A 1003 60.68 -4.84 113.46
CA GLN A 1003 61.37 -3.57 113.75
C GLN A 1003 60.71 -2.74 114.87
N LEU A 1004 59.97 -3.39 115.78
CA LEU A 1004 59.44 -2.73 116.97
C LEU A 1004 60.60 -2.33 117.90
N ILE A 1005 60.36 -1.34 118.75
CA ILE A 1005 61.33 -0.86 119.72
C ILE A 1005 61.01 -1.50 121.08
N PRO A 1006 62.01 -1.98 121.86
CA PRO A 1006 61.80 -2.58 123.18
C PRO A 1006 61.14 -1.63 124.20
N SER A 1007 60.53 -2.18 125.26
CA SER A 1007 59.85 -1.46 126.36
C SER A 1007 59.05 -0.23 125.88
N THR A 1008 58.16 -0.46 124.90
CA THR A 1008 57.36 0.54 124.19
C THR A 1008 55.91 0.07 124.08
N THR A 1009 54.94 0.98 124.23
CA THR A 1009 53.50 0.66 124.06
C THR A 1009 53.05 0.89 122.62
N TYR A 1010 52.35 -0.09 122.07
CA TYR A 1010 51.79 -0.08 120.72
C TYR A 1010 50.28 -0.29 120.73
N SER A 1011 49.58 0.48 119.90
CA SER A 1011 48.13 0.43 119.70
C SER A 1011 47.86 0.24 118.21
N VAL A 1012 47.24 -0.88 117.83
CA VAL A 1012 47.02 -1.28 116.43
C VAL A 1012 45.54 -1.13 116.10
N ALA A 1013 45.25 -0.33 115.09
CA ALA A 1013 43.92 -0.19 114.50
C ALA A 1013 43.84 -0.96 113.17
N LEU A 1014 42.69 -1.58 112.88
CA LEU A 1014 42.42 -2.36 111.66
C LEU A 1014 41.04 -1.98 111.11
N TYR A 1015 40.94 -1.70 109.82
CA TYR A 1015 39.66 -1.65 109.10
C TYR A 1015 39.77 -2.34 107.73
N ALA A 1016 38.65 -2.84 107.21
CA ALA A 1016 38.55 -3.44 105.89
C ALA A 1016 38.10 -2.43 104.83
N THR A 1017 38.51 -2.64 103.58
CA THR A 1017 38.16 -1.82 102.42
C THR A 1017 37.65 -2.67 101.25
N LYS A 1018 36.73 -2.10 100.46
CA LYS A 1018 36.17 -2.71 99.25
C LYS A 1018 35.82 -1.60 98.25
N GLY A 1019 36.62 -1.45 97.20
CA GLY A 1019 36.53 -0.31 96.29
C GLY A 1019 36.54 1.03 97.05
N PRO A 1020 35.51 1.89 96.93
CA PRO A 1020 35.40 3.15 97.66
C PRO A 1020 34.87 2.99 99.11
N LEU A 1021 34.42 1.79 99.51
CA LEU A 1021 33.83 1.55 100.82
C LEU A 1021 34.91 1.23 101.86
N THR A 1022 34.73 1.77 103.06
CA THR A 1022 35.54 1.48 104.25
C THR A 1022 34.63 1.04 105.38
N SER A 1023 35.05 0.03 106.14
CA SER A 1023 34.31 -0.45 107.32
C SER A 1023 34.75 0.24 108.61
N GLY A 1024 34.05 -0.05 109.70
CA GLY A 1024 34.45 0.37 111.05
C GLY A 1024 35.85 -0.15 111.45
N THR A 1025 36.49 0.55 112.38
CA THR A 1025 37.86 0.26 112.82
C THR A 1025 37.89 -0.45 114.18
N VAL A 1026 38.49 -1.65 114.23
CA VAL A 1026 38.77 -2.40 115.47
C VAL A 1026 40.19 -2.12 115.96
N ILE A 1027 40.41 -2.09 117.28
CA ILE A 1027 41.69 -1.68 117.89
C ILE A 1027 42.16 -2.68 118.96
N THR A 1028 43.46 -2.98 119.01
CA THR A 1028 44.11 -3.80 120.07
C THR A 1028 45.42 -3.17 120.54
N ASN A 1029 45.79 -3.39 121.81
CA ASN A 1029 46.98 -2.78 122.44
C ASN A 1029 47.93 -3.84 122.98
N PHE A 1030 49.24 -3.61 122.87
CA PHE A 1030 50.28 -4.46 123.47
C PHE A 1030 51.54 -3.66 123.83
N VAL A 1031 52.44 -4.25 124.62
CA VAL A 1031 53.71 -3.64 125.05
C VAL A 1031 54.86 -4.59 124.72
N THR A 1032 55.91 -4.09 124.08
CA THR A 1032 57.14 -4.87 123.82
C THR A 1032 57.96 -5.03 125.10
N PRO A 1033 58.52 -6.22 125.40
CA PRO A 1033 59.45 -6.37 126.51
C PRO A 1033 60.79 -5.65 126.27
N MET A 1034 61.54 -5.39 127.34
CA MET A 1034 62.90 -4.82 127.31
C MET A 1034 63.92 -5.81 126.71
N ASP A 1035 64.86 -5.31 125.90
CA ASP A 1035 65.97 -6.10 125.38
C ASP A 1035 67.16 -6.17 126.35
N ALA A 1036 68.09 -7.10 126.12
CA ALA A 1036 69.15 -7.41 127.07
C ALA A 1036 70.54 -6.93 126.61
N PRO A 1037 71.46 -6.58 127.55
CA PRO A 1037 72.81 -6.16 127.22
C PRO A 1037 73.55 -7.19 126.36
N GLN A 1038 74.22 -6.74 125.31
CA GLN A 1038 74.83 -7.63 124.31
C GLN A 1038 76.34 -7.78 124.55
N ASN A 1039 76.95 -8.84 124.02
CA ASN A 1039 78.41 -9.03 124.00
C ASN A 1039 79.11 -8.89 125.38
N LEU A 1040 78.50 -9.45 126.43
CA LEU A 1040 79.07 -9.51 127.78
C LEU A 1040 80.34 -10.39 127.80
N THR A 1041 81.50 -9.78 128.01
CA THR A 1041 82.82 -10.42 127.98
C THR A 1041 83.64 -10.09 129.23
N ALA A 1042 84.63 -10.94 129.52
CA ALA A 1042 85.62 -10.72 130.58
C ALA A 1042 87.03 -10.72 129.95
N SER A 1043 87.84 -9.73 130.32
CA SER A 1043 89.16 -9.43 129.76
C SER A 1043 90.11 -8.91 130.84
N GLU A 1044 91.39 -8.69 130.49
CA GLU A 1044 92.45 -8.18 131.40
C GLU A 1044 92.45 -8.81 132.80
N ILE A 1045 92.37 -10.14 132.82
CA ILE A 1045 92.26 -10.93 134.05
C ILE A 1045 93.65 -11.09 134.70
N ASN A 1046 93.81 -10.54 135.89
CA ASN A 1046 94.97 -10.69 136.75
C ASN A 1046 94.72 -11.74 137.85
N HIS A 1047 95.67 -11.90 138.77
CA HIS A 1047 95.53 -12.81 139.91
C HIS A 1047 94.42 -12.41 140.90
N ARG A 1048 94.05 -11.12 141.00
CA ARG A 1048 93.03 -10.59 141.92
C ARG A 1048 92.01 -9.62 141.31
N SER A 1049 91.99 -9.48 139.98
CA SER A 1049 91.05 -8.59 139.29
C SER A 1049 90.73 -9.04 137.87
N ALA A 1050 89.62 -8.57 137.31
CA ALA A 1050 89.23 -8.77 135.91
C ALA A 1050 88.40 -7.59 135.41
N LEU A 1051 88.53 -7.25 134.13
CA LEU A 1051 87.71 -6.27 133.44
C LEU A 1051 86.49 -6.98 132.83
N ILE A 1052 85.28 -6.52 133.11
CA ILE A 1052 84.04 -6.97 132.47
C ILE A 1052 83.58 -5.85 131.53
N SER A 1053 83.10 -6.18 130.33
CA SER A 1053 82.54 -5.21 129.38
C SER A 1053 81.37 -5.77 128.57
N TRP A 1054 80.48 -4.90 128.11
CA TRP A 1054 79.27 -5.22 127.35
C TRP A 1054 78.91 -4.06 126.41
N GLN A 1055 77.96 -4.33 125.51
CA GLN A 1055 77.24 -3.30 124.75
C GLN A 1055 75.88 -3.02 125.42
N PRO A 1056 75.45 -1.75 125.47
CA PRO A 1056 74.16 -1.37 126.05
C PRO A 1056 72.98 -1.98 125.25
N PRO A 1057 71.81 -2.18 125.89
CA PRO A 1057 70.57 -2.48 125.20
C PRO A 1057 70.07 -1.28 124.37
N LEU A 1058 69.05 -1.51 123.53
CA LEU A 1058 68.38 -0.47 122.73
C LEU A 1058 67.27 0.26 123.50
N ALA A 1059 66.74 -0.34 124.57
CA ALA A 1059 65.91 0.37 125.54
C ALA A 1059 66.72 1.39 126.35
N ASP A 1060 66.15 2.58 126.59
CA ASP A 1060 66.62 3.43 127.68
C ASP A 1060 66.44 2.70 129.02
N ILE A 1061 67.45 2.76 129.89
CA ILE A 1061 67.53 2.05 131.17
C ILE A 1061 68.02 2.99 132.27
N ASP A 1062 67.72 2.67 133.53
CA ASP A 1062 68.17 3.46 134.69
C ASP A 1062 69.54 2.98 135.19
N ASN A 1063 69.77 1.66 135.16
CA ASN A 1063 70.98 1.01 135.69
C ASN A 1063 71.17 -0.41 135.15
N TYR A 1064 72.37 -0.97 135.40
CA TYR A 1064 72.62 -2.41 135.30
C TYR A 1064 72.78 -3.06 136.67
N MET A 1065 72.30 -4.30 136.79
CA MET A 1065 72.53 -5.19 137.91
C MET A 1065 73.56 -6.25 137.51
N LEU A 1066 74.83 -6.04 137.90
CA LEU A 1066 75.91 -7.00 137.68
C LEU A 1066 76.07 -7.87 138.93
N THR A 1067 75.88 -9.18 138.79
CA THR A 1067 76.10 -10.12 139.89
C THR A 1067 77.15 -11.14 139.51
N TYR A 1068 78.20 -11.24 140.31
CA TYR A 1068 79.28 -12.18 140.08
C TYR A 1068 79.36 -13.19 141.22
N LYS A 1069 79.52 -14.46 140.86
CA LYS A 1069 79.49 -15.59 141.78
C LYS A 1069 80.72 -16.48 141.57
N ALA A 1070 81.48 -16.72 142.62
CA ALA A 1070 82.58 -17.66 142.61
C ALA A 1070 82.10 -19.12 142.62
N ALA A 1071 82.96 -20.03 142.16
CA ALA A 1071 82.74 -21.48 142.22
C ALA A 1071 82.49 -22.02 143.65
N ASP A 1072 83.01 -21.34 144.69
CA ASP A 1072 82.80 -21.69 146.10
C ASP A 1072 81.37 -21.41 146.62
N GLY A 1073 80.54 -20.73 145.82
CA GLY A 1073 79.17 -20.37 146.18
C GLY A 1073 78.96 -18.89 146.49
N SER A 1074 80.02 -18.14 146.84
CA SER A 1074 79.93 -16.74 147.24
C SER A 1074 79.47 -15.85 146.08
N ARG A 1075 78.47 -14.99 146.32
CA ARG A 1075 77.90 -14.04 145.35
C ARG A 1075 78.11 -12.61 145.83
N LYS A 1076 78.48 -11.72 144.92
CA LYS A 1076 78.44 -10.27 145.10
C LYS A 1076 77.54 -9.66 144.03
N GLU A 1077 76.96 -8.51 144.37
CA GLU A 1077 75.97 -7.78 143.59
C GLU A 1077 76.43 -6.33 143.53
N LEU A 1078 76.49 -5.79 142.32
CA LEU A 1078 76.92 -4.44 141.99
C LEU A 1078 75.82 -3.81 141.14
N ILE A 1079 75.42 -2.61 141.53
CA ILE A 1079 74.59 -1.74 140.69
C ILE A 1079 75.55 -0.80 139.98
N LEU A 1080 75.40 -0.70 138.67
CA LEU A 1080 76.23 0.10 137.76
C LEU A 1080 75.33 1.12 137.07
N ASP A 1081 75.84 2.30 136.76
CA ASP A 1081 75.04 3.37 136.17
C ASP A 1081 74.73 3.04 134.69
N ALA A 1082 73.66 3.62 134.11
CA ALA A 1082 73.25 3.31 132.74
C ALA A 1082 74.34 3.62 131.68
N GLU A 1083 75.25 4.55 131.97
CA GLU A 1083 76.39 4.90 131.11
C GLU A 1083 77.56 3.90 131.21
N ASP A 1084 77.59 3.02 132.22
CA ASP A 1084 78.65 2.02 132.37
C ASP A 1084 78.54 0.95 131.27
N THR A 1085 79.60 0.83 130.47
CA THR A 1085 79.78 -0.27 129.50
C THR A 1085 80.90 -1.24 129.91
N TRP A 1086 81.56 -0.98 131.05
CA TRP A 1086 82.58 -1.82 131.63
C TRP A 1086 82.75 -1.58 133.14
N ILE A 1087 83.28 -2.57 133.86
CA ILE A 1087 83.77 -2.40 135.23
C ILE A 1087 84.96 -3.33 135.49
N ARG A 1088 85.97 -2.85 136.24
CA ARG A 1088 87.03 -3.72 136.78
C ARG A 1088 86.62 -4.26 138.15
N LEU A 1089 86.37 -5.57 138.22
CA LEU A 1089 86.16 -6.27 139.48
C LEU A 1089 87.51 -6.49 140.16
N GLU A 1090 87.67 -6.00 141.39
CA GLU A 1090 88.91 -6.13 142.18
C GLU A 1090 88.70 -6.85 143.51
N GLY A 1091 89.79 -7.25 144.17
CA GLY A 1091 89.75 -8.01 145.41
C GLY A 1091 89.19 -9.42 145.24
N LEU A 1092 89.35 -10.01 144.04
CA LEU A 1092 88.99 -11.39 143.74
C LEU A 1092 89.97 -12.35 144.40
N ALA A 1093 89.48 -13.51 144.85
CA ALA A 1093 90.34 -14.63 145.24
C ALA A 1093 91.14 -15.16 144.03
N GLU A 1094 92.37 -15.61 144.28
CA GLU A 1094 93.25 -16.23 143.29
C GLU A 1094 92.73 -17.61 142.86
N THR A 1095 93.06 -18.05 141.63
CA THR A 1095 92.75 -19.38 141.08
C THR A 1095 91.27 -19.79 141.18
N THR A 1096 90.34 -18.84 141.02
CA THR A 1096 88.91 -19.05 141.24
C THR A 1096 88.11 -18.67 139.99
N GLU A 1097 87.19 -19.55 139.57
CA GLU A 1097 86.21 -19.25 138.51
C GLU A 1097 85.06 -18.39 139.04
N TYR A 1098 84.67 -17.37 138.28
CA TYR A 1098 83.54 -16.49 138.53
C TYR A 1098 82.56 -16.53 137.35
N THR A 1099 81.30 -16.82 137.63
CA THR A 1099 80.18 -16.53 136.72
C THR A 1099 79.70 -15.12 136.96
N VAL A 1100 79.77 -14.26 135.94
CA VAL A 1100 79.14 -12.94 135.93
C VAL A 1100 77.79 -13.04 135.23
N ARG A 1101 76.78 -12.38 135.80
CA ARG A 1101 75.46 -12.17 135.21
C ARG A 1101 75.17 -10.68 135.17
N LEU A 1102 74.74 -10.18 134.02
CA LEU A 1102 74.31 -8.80 133.82
C LEU A 1102 72.84 -8.79 133.42
N GLN A 1103 72.10 -7.85 133.99
CA GLN A 1103 70.71 -7.56 133.65
C GLN A 1103 70.56 -6.04 133.64
N ALA A 1104 69.86 -5.49 132.66
CA ALA A 1104 69.50 -4.07 132.66
C ALA A 1104 68.13 -3.87 133.30
N ALA A 1105 67.88 -2.70 133.88
CA ALA A 1105 66.61 -2.39 134.52
C ALA A 1105 66.15 -0.93 134.28
N ARG A 1106 64.83 -0.73 134.31
CA ARG A 1106 64.16 0.57 134.32
C ARG A 1106 62.97 0.51 135.29
N GLY A 1107 63.10 1.19 136.42
CA GLY A 1107 62.14 1.14 137.53
C GLY A 1107 61.94 -0.27 138.09
N LEU A 1108 60.87 -0.94 137.62
CA LEU A 1108 60.54 -2.32 137.97
C LEU A 1108 60.62 -3.29 136.78
N GLU A 1109 60.79 -2.78 135.55
CA GLU A 1109 61.06 -3.63 134.40
C GLU A 1109 62.53 -4.03 134.36
N THR A 1110 62.80 -5.27 133.97
CA THR A 1110 64.15 -5.81 133.85
C THR A 1110 64.29 -6.59 132.55
N SER A 1111 65.48 -6.52 131.93
CA SER A 1111 65.80 -7.29 130.73
C SER A 1111 65.85 -8.79 131.01
N ALA A 1112 65.99 -9.61 129.96
CA ALA A 1112 66.54 -10.95 130.15
C ALA A 1112 67.96 -10.89 130.74
N ILE A 1113 68.34 -11.90 131.52
CA ILE A 1113 69.68 -12.00 132.15
C ILE A 1113 70.68 -12.58 131.15
N VAL A 1114 71.82 -11.93 130.98
CA VAL A 1114 72.96 -12.39 130.16
C VAL A 1114 74.12 -12.77 131.07
N SER A 1115 74.96 -13.74 130.68
CA SER A 1115 76.02 -14.26 131.56
C SER A 1115 77.30 -14.69 130.84
N THR A 1116 78.44 -14.51 131.51
CA THR A 1116 79.78 -14.91 131.04
C THR A 1116 80.62 -15.48 132.20
N THR A 1117 81.70 -16.19 131.93
CA THR A 1117 82.51 -16.91 132.94
C THR A 1117 84.01 -16.66 132.73
N PHE A 1118 84.77 -16.47 133.81
CA PHE A 1118 86.22 -16.26 133.75
C PHE A 1118 86.94 -16.78 135.02
N THR A 1119 88.25 -17.01 134.97
CA THR A 1119 89.04 -17.54 136.09
C THR A 1119 90.27 -16.69 136.37
N THR A 1120 90.48 -16.30 137.62
CA THR A 1120 91.65 -15.50 138.08
C THR A 1120 92.92 -16.36 138.21
N GLY A 1121 94.10 -15.74 138.12
CA GLY A 1121 95.36 -16.38 138.56
C GLY A 1121 96.30 -16.95 137.49
N ALA A 1122 96.06 -16.73 136.21
CA ALA A 1122 96.99 -17.13 135.15
C ALA A 1122 98.05 -16.04 134.86
N ASN A 1123 99.33 -16.42 134.93
CA ASN A 1123 100.41 -15.68 134.25
C ASN A 1123 100.57 -16.25 132.82
N LEU A 1124 101.01 -15.40 131.88
CA LEU A 1124 101.21 -15.72 130.45
C LEU A 1124 102.08 -16.98 130.22
N PRO A 1125 101.88 -17.71 129.09
CA PRO A 1125 102.21 -17.16 127.77
C PRO A 1125 101.24 -17.48 126.61
N HIS A 1126 101.62 -16.98 125.42
CA HIS A 1126 101.29 -17.43 124.05
C HIS A 1126 100.54 -18.77 123.93
N LEU A 1127 99.60 -18.97 122.98
CA LEU A 1127 99.62 -18.53 121.57
C LEU A 1127 98.31 -17.85 121.14
N LEU A 1128 98.34 -16.90 120.21
CA LEU A 1128 98.22 -17.14 118.77
C LEU A 1128 97.00 -18.02 118.39
N ASP A 1129 95.97 -17.34 117.88
CA ASP A 1129 95.50 -17.45 116.49
C ASP A 1129 94.91 -18.79 115.98
N THR A 1130 93.94 -18.66 115.07
CA THR A 1130 93.34 -19.74 114.24
C THR A 1130 92.50 -20.81 114.97
N PHE A 1131 91.67 -21.64 114.32
CA PHE A 1131 91.28 -21.71 112.90
C PHE A 1131 89.75 -21.52 112.77
N LYS A 1132 89.35 -20.71 111.77
CA LYS A 1132 88.46 -21.11 110.67
C LYS A 1132 87.83 -22.52 110.82
N ALA A 1133 86.50 -22.63 110.81
CA ALA A 1133 85.74 -22.73 109.56
C ALA A 1133 86.13 -23.93 108.66
N SER A 1134 85.35 -25.01 108.77
CA SER A 1134 84.86 -25.87 107.67
C SER A 1134 83.63 -26.62 108.22
N VAL A 1135 82.42 -26.41 107.69
CA VAL A 1135 81.93 -26.98 106.42
C VAL A 1135 81.99 -28.51 106.43
N CYS A 1136 80.91 -29.11 106.95
CA CYS A 1136 80.41 -30.42 106.51
C CYS A 1136 78.88 -30.34 106.50
N ILE A 1137 78.27 -30.55 105.34
CA ILE A 1137 76.82 -30.73 105.19
C ILE A 1137 76.52 -32.22 105.37
N PRO A 1138 75.68 -32.63 106.33
CA PRO A 1138 75.17 -34.00 106.39
C PRO A 1138 73.76 -34.09 105.79
N HIS A 1139 73.65 -34.90 104.75
CA HIS A 1139 72.46 -35.56 104.22
C HIS A 1139 71.17 -35.56 105.05
N LEU A 1140 70.03 -35.37 104.36
CA LEU A 1140 69.27 -36.53 103.88
C LEU A 1140 68.54 -36.26 102.56
N LEU A 1141 68.27 -37.35 101.83
CA LEU A 1141 67.77 -37.43 100.45
C LEU A 1141 66.56 -38.40 100.45
N PRO A 1142 65.63 -38.33 99.47
CA PRO A 1142 65.86 -39.15 98.27
C PRO A 1142 65.33 -38.61 96.91
N CYS A 1143 66.01 -39.07 95.85
CA CYS A 1143 65.49 -39.40 94.51
C CYS A 1143 64.64 -38.39 93.71
N ILE A 1144 65.36 -37.55 92.96
CA ILE A 1144 65.25 -37.36 91.49
C ILE A 1144 63.97 -37.87 90.80
N SER A 1145 63.24 -36.94 90.15
CA SER A 1145 62.88 -37.04 88.72
C SER A 1145 62.59 -35.65 88.15
N VAL A 1146 62.75 -35.50 86.83
CA VAL A 1146 62.86 -34.20 86.13
C VAL A 1146 61.71 -34.03 85.15
N ILE A 1147 61.16 -32.81 85.07
CA ILE A 1147 60.86 -32.07 83.82
C ILE A 1147 60.51 -30.63 84.18
N LEU A 1148 61.13 -29.67 83.48
CA LEU A 1148 60.70 -28.29 83.42
C LEU A 1148 60.55 -27.97 81.93
N GLN A 1149 59.33 -27.68 81.49
CA GLN A 1149 59.03 -27.46 80.08
C GLN A 1149 58.60 -26.00 79.88
N ALA A 1150 59.40 -25.27 79.11
CA ALA A 1150 59.06 -23.98 78.53
C ALA A 1150 57.91 -24.15 77.50
N PRO A 1151 57.23 -23.09 76.98
CA PRO A 1151 57.77 -21.73 76.86
C PRO A 1151 56.75 -20.55 76.91
N ASN A 1152 57.23 -19.40 76.41
CA ASN A 1152 56.49 -18.43 75.59
C ASN A 1152 55.72 -17.24 76.24
N PHE A 1153 56.35 -16.08 76.12
CA PHE A 1153 55.83 -14.86 75.45
C PHE A 1153 54.70 -15.14 74.41
N GLN A 1154 53.77 -14.24 74.12
CA GLN A 1154 53.98 -12.81 73.88
C GLN A 1154 52.68 -12.00 74.13
N ARG A 1155 52.72 -10.68 73.89
CA ARG A 1155 51.57 -9.75 73.92
C ARG A 1155 50.46 -10.16 72.95
#